data_AF-A0AAN9AYI0-F1
#
_entry.id   AF-A0AAN9AYI0-F1
#
_cell.length_a   1.000
_cell.length_b   1.000
_cell.length_c   1.000
_cell.angle_alpha   90.00
_cell.angle_beta   90.00
_cell.angle_gamma   90.00
#
_symmetry.space_group_name_H-M   'P 1'
#
loop_
_entity.id
_entity.type
_entity.pdbx_description
1 polymer ?
#
loop_
_entity_poly.entity_id
_entity_poly.type
_entity_poly.pdbx_seq_one_letter_code
_entity_poly.pdbx_strand_id
1 'polypeptide(L)'
;MDKRRRFTAQQVLDEIIGDDDSDFDPDIEDSRSESSESTETSSNNAPAFNIASIEPQASTSTGISCDNSTTRPVRLARGRGRAFDAELFDFETENDTSSESESENAPTRPVVTARRRGRGRGRGGVNRNTQPAVDNVNEAPPPAETDENGWSLLDFQPELLQFAKHSGLLIDMDDNASCLDFFSLFIGEEQIALFVNQTNLYAQHCCESRPDASPHSMFAKWKPVTVQEMKVFLALTINMGLLWKPEIKQYWSTDPLCTTPFWGDYMARDRYLAILGFFHLVDNQGMRNREDKIHKVRPLFDHLATRFKDVYYPQQELSVDESMIPWRGRLSFRMFIPSKPTRYGIKMYCCCEADTGFVCRMQVYTGAGPNGPEKNHGENVVKRLTQDFLGKGHTIYMDSFFSSVALYEYLRQNNTMAVGTVISGRVGMPRSLHPKELKLKKGEFRFRRKGNLLCLRINDRKNVSFLSTRHTAATGEAPPSAHRNQDAPPVTKPVVILDYNANMDGVDNFDQNLGYYSFYRKTVKWWKRMAFHLIHLAKVQAYILYKQQVRRPKTQYEFTKDLIRQLLSDVPLKVKINGPKRDAPVAERLTARHFSCHIPATESKAYPQRLCHVCSFRDPQKEARYLRKKETRYMCEQCNISMCYEPCFKIYHTKEDYKEAAKLALNLEF
;
A
#
# COMPACT_ATOMS: atom_id res chain seq x y z
N MET A 1 11.40 33.48 -30.88
CA MET A 1 10.60 32.40 -31.46
C MET A 1 10.91 31.10 -30.72
N ASP A 2 9.89 30.58 -30.06
CA ASP A 2 9.68 29.23 -29.51
C ASP A 2 10.87 28.38 -29.04
N LYS A 3 10.99 28.27 -27.71
CA LYS A 3 11.51 27.06 -27.05
C LYS A 3 10.39 26.45 -26.21
N ARG A 4 9.77 25.39 -26.73
CA ARG A 4 8.76 24.58 -26.03
C ARG A 4 9.42 23.90 -24.82
N ARG A 5 9.03 24.30 -23.61
CA ARG A 5 9.31 23.55 -22.37
C ARG A 5 8.35 22.35 -22.29
N ARG A 6 8.89 21.16 -22.05
CA ARG A 6 8.11 19.99 -21.64
C ARG A 6 7.92 20.05 -20.13
N PHE A 7 6.67 20.17 -19.69
CA PHE A 7 6.31 20.07 -18.28
C PHE A 7 6.04 18.60 -17.91
N THR A 8 6.45 18.18 -16.72
CA THR A 8 6.10 16.86 -16.17
C THR A 8 4.73 16.92 -15.51
N ALA A 9 4.00 15.80 -15.49
CA ALA A 9 2.64 15.71 -14.95
C ALA A 9 2.51 16.15 -13.47
N GLN A 10 3.63 16.18 -12.72
CA GLN A 10 3.68 16.65 -11.34
C GLN A 10 3.58 18.18 -11.24
N GLN A 11 4.16 18.92 -12.20
CA GLN A 11 4.19 20.39 -12.17
C GLN A 11 2.81 21.02 -12.48
N VAL A 12 1.92 20.27 -13.12
CA VAL A 12 0.53 20.71 -13.39
C VAL A 12 -0.38 20.49 -12.17
N LEU A 13 -0.01 19.58 -11.26
CA LEU A 13 -0.78 19.30 -10.04
C LEU A 13 -0.54 20.32 -8.93
N ASP A 14 0.68 20.88 -8.87
CA ASP A 14 1.06 21.85 -7.85
C ASP A 14 0.52 23.27 -8.14
N GLU A 15 0.10 23.57 -9.37
CA GLU A 15 -0.54 24.85 -9.74
C GLU A 15 -2.08 24.86 -9.55
N ILE A 16 -2.71 23.70 -9.39
CA ILE A 16 -4.19 23.59 -9.26
C ILE A 16 -4.65 23.68 -7.80
N ILE A 17 -3.75 23.54 -6.84
CA ILE A 17 -4.06 23.62 -5.40
C ILE A 17 -3.41 24.90 -4.85
N GLY A 18 -4.03 26.02 -5.19
CA GLY A 18 -3.77 27.30 -4.54
C GLY A 18 -4.55 27.41 -3.22
N ASP A 19 -3.82 27.85 -2.21
CA ASP A 19 -4.19 28.33 -0.88
C ASP A 19 -5.64 28.74 -0.65
N ASP A 20 -6.25 28.17 0.39
CA ASP A 20 -7.27 28.84 1.20
C ASP A 20 -7.11 28.35 2.66
N ASP A 21 -6.24 29.05 3.39
CA ASP A 21 -6.25 29.13 4.85
C ASP A 21 -7.28 30.20 5.24
N SER A 22 -8.34 29.82 5.96
CA SER A 22 -9.02 30.75 6.86
C SER A 22 -9.73 30.01 7.99
N ASP A 23 -9.29 30.37 9.20
CA ASP A 23 -9.81 30.06 10.52
C ASP A 23 -11.34 30.02 10.62
N PHE A 24 -11.89 29.03 11.34
CA PHE A 24 -13.14 29.21 12.09
C PHE A 24 -13.32 28.18 13.21
N ASP A 25 -13.17 28.65 14.44
CA ASP A 25 -13.80 28.22 15.70
C ASP A 25 -13.73 29.46 16.63
N PRO A 26 -14.62 29.71 17.63
CA PRO A 26 -15.43 28.73 18.35
C PRO A 26 -16.83 29.19 18.86
N ASP A 27 -17.48 28.28 19.60
CA ASP A 27 -18.43 28.47 20.71
C ASP A 27 -19.76 29.21 20.52
N ILE A 28 -20.88 28.47 20.63
CA ILE A 28 -22.11 28.93 21.31
C ILE A 28 -22.75 27.76 22.08
N GLU A 29 -22.72 27.85 23.41
CA GLU A 29 -23.68 27.22 24.34
C GLU A 29 -25.07 27.85 24.15
N ASP A 30 -26.14 27.05 24.16
CA ASP A 30 -27.32 27.40 24.95
C ASP A 30 -28.24 26.18 25.21
N SER A 31 -29.17 26.41 26.11
CA SER A 31 -29.62 25.55 27.19
C SER A 31 -31.06 25.00 27.00
N ARG A 32 -31.39 23.98 27.83
CA ARG A 32 -32.73 23.60 28.38
C ARG A 32 -33.82 23.22 27.36
N SER A 33 -34.55 22.11 27.45
CA SER A 33 -35.46 21.67 28.54
C SER A 33 -36.24 20.42 28.06
N GLU A 34 -36.50 19.48 28.99
CA GLU A 34 -37.77 18.75 29.28
C GLU A 34 -38.87 18.64 28.17
N SER A 35 -39.64 17.56 27.96
CA SER A 35 -40.03 16.37 28.75
C SER A 35 -40.97 15.47 27.89
N SER A 36 -41.22 14.23 28.38
CA SER A 36 -42.44 13.38 28.26
C SER A 36 -42.87 12.87 26.87
N GLU A 37 -42.90 11.54 26.63
CA GLU A 37 -44.07 10.62 26.77
C GLU A 37 -45.26 11.01 25.85
N SER A 38 -45.93 10.16 25.06
CA SER A 38 -46.18 8.71 25.09
C SER A 38 -47.08 8.34 23.88
N THR A 39 -47.10 7.04 23.47
CA THR A 39 -48.26 6.28 22.89
C THR A 39 -48.98 6.78 21.62
N GLU A 40 -49.57 6.00 20.71
CA GLU A 40 -49.68 4.58 20.33
C GLU A 40 -50.59 4.57 19.08
N THR A 41 -50.45 3.55 18.19
CA THR A 41 -51.51 2.98 17.31
C THR A 41 -52.16 3.88 16.21
N SER A 42 -52.74 3.40 15.12
CA SER A 42 -52.66 2.19 14.29
C SER A 42 -53.51 2.42 13.03
N SER A 43 -53.21 1.67 11.98
CA SER A 43 -54.15 1.12 10.98
C SER A 43 -54.71 1.99 9.82
N ASN A 44 -54.30 1.55 8.63
CA ASN A 44 -55.14 1.01 7.55
C ASN A 44 -55.88 1.91 6.53
N ASN A 45 -55.71 1.44 5.28
CA ASN A 45 -56.60 1.45 4.12
C ASN A 45 -56.52 2.61 3.12
N ALA A 46 -55.81 2.31 2.02
CA ALA A 46 -56.14 2.71 0.66
C ALA A 46 -57.36 1.87 0.13
N PRO A 47 -57.72 1.88 -1.17
CA PRO A 47 -57.43 2.80 -2.28
C PRO A 47 -58.70 3.19 -3.08
N ALA A 48 -58.60 4.11 -4.04
CA ALA A 48 -59.26 3.95 -5.35
C ALA A 48 -58.75 4.96 -6.38
N PHE A 49 -58.48 4.42 -7.57
CA PHE A 49 -58.08 5.05 -8.81
C PHE A 49 -59.17 5.93 -9.43
N ASN A 50 -58.78 6.93 -10.22
CA ASN A 50 -59.42 7.15 -11.52
C ASN A 50 -58.52 7.88 -12.55
N ILE A 51 -58.74 7.50 -13.80
CA ILE A 51 -57.99 7.78 -15.03
C ILE A 51 -58.75 8.82 -15.88
N ALA A 52 -58.03 9.74 -16.54
CA ALA A 52 -58.29 10.31 -17.89
C ALA A 52 -57.33 11.51 -18.08
N SER A 53 -56.30 11.48 -18.94
CA SER A 53 -56.32 11.59 -20.42
C SER A 53 -57.10 12.78 -20.96
N ILE A 54 -56.40 13.74 -21.61
CA ILE A 54 -56.62 14.25 -22.97
C ILE A 54 -55.79 15.56 -23.17
N GLU A 55 -54.87 15.46 -24.14
CA GLU A 55 -54.10 16.50 -24.87
C GLU A 55 -55.04 17.31 -25.82
N PRO A 56 -54.65 18.23 -26.77
CA PRO A 56 -53.33 18.67 -27.23
C PRO A 56 -53.23 20.16 -27.71
N GLN A 57 -52.10 20.47 -28.38
CA GLN A 57 -51.85 21.49 -29.44
C GLN A 57 -51.49 22.93 -29.01
N ALA A 58 -50.25 23.40 -29.20
CA ALA A 58 -49.47 23.74 -30.42
C ALA A 58 -49.71 25.18 -30.91
N SER A 59 -48.66 26.02 -30.93
CA SER A 59 -48.22 26.82 -32.09
C SER A 59 -47.21 27.94 -31.75
N THR A 60 -46.11 27.94 -32.53
CA THR A 60 -45.37 29.05 -33.18
C THR A 60 -44.82 30.28 -32.41
N SER A 61 -43.47 30.34 -32.42
CA SER A 61 -42.56 31.43 -32.83
C SER A 61 -42.79 32.88 -32.39
N THR A 62 -41.76 33.45 -31.74
CA THR A 62 -40.97 34.62 -32.20
C THR A 62 -39.86 34.92 -31.19
N GLY A 63 -38.65 35.24 -31.68
CA GLY A 63 -37.52 35.62 -30.84
C GLY A 63 -37.58 37.06 -30.35
N ILE A 64 -36.80 37.37 -29.30
CA ILE A 64 -35.89 38.52 -29.16
C ILE A 64 -35.31 38.51 -27.72
N SER A 65 -33.98 38.70 -27.70
CA SER A 65 -33.04 39.20 -26.67
C SER A 65 -33.34 39.20 -25.16
N CYS A 66 -32.34 38.70 -24.42
CA CYS A 66 -31.76 39.12 -23.13
C CYS A 66 -32.68 39.57 -21.98
N ASP A 67 -32.64 38.82 -20.87
CA ASP A 67 -32.17 39.36 -19.58
C ASP A 67 -31.89 38.27 -18.52
N ASN A 68 -30.96 38.62 -17.63
CA ASN A 68 -30.49 37.85 -16.48
C ASN A 68 -31.56 37.71 -15.39
N SER A 69 -31.81 36.49 -14.89
CA SER A 69 -32.08 36.24 -13.46
C SER A 69 -32.07 34.75 -13.10
N THR A 70 -31.11 34.39 -12.26
CA THR A 70 -31.18 33.45 -11.13
C THR A 70 -32.51 32.70 -10.91
N THR A 71 -32.51 31.36 -11.03
CA THR A 71 -33.38 30.47 -10.21
C THR A 71 -32.92 28.99 -10.20
N ARG A 72 -32.80 28.48 -8.97
CA ARG A 72 -32.75 27.11 -8.41
C ARG A 72 -32.75 25.88 -9.35
N PRO A 73 -31.89 24.86 -9.09
CA PRO A 73 -31.96 23.58 -9.76
C PRO A 73 -33.09 22.68 -9.22
N VAL A 74 -33.87 22.15 -10.16
CA VAL A 74 -34.91 21.14 -9.98
C VAL A 74 -34.30 19.80 -9.57
N ARG A 75 -34.84 19.18 -8.52
CA ARG A 75 -34.53 17.80 -8.11
C ARG A 75 -34.99 16.83 -9.20
N LEU A 76 -34.04 16.22 -9.92
CA LEU A 76 -34.29 15.04 -10.75
C LEU A 76 -34.31 13.78 -9.88
N ALA A 77 -35.40 13.04 -10.02
CA ALA A 77 -35.72 11.83 -9.27
C ALA A 77 -34.65 10.74 -9.43
N ARG A 78 -34.26 10.14 -8.29
CA ARG A 78 -33.44 8.93 -8.23
C ARG A 78 -34.19 7.77 -8.89
N GLY A 79 -33.74 7.36 -10.07
CA GLY A 79 -34.07 6.07 -10.64
C GLY A 79 -33.58 4.95 -9.73
N ARG A 80 -34.45 3.97 -9.47
CA ARG A 80 -34.20 2.80 -8.61
C ARG A 80 -32.99 2.00 -9.10
N GLY A 81 -31.84 2.18 -8.43
CA GLY A 81 -30.72 1.26 -8.47
C GLY A 81 -31.12 -0.07 -7.81
N ARG A 82 -30.72 -1.18 -8.45
CA ARG A 82 -31.04 -2.55 -8.01
C ARG A 82 -30.48 -2.83 -6.62
N ALA A 83 -31.18 -3.67 -5.84
CA ALA A 83 -30.96 -4.07 -4.45
C ALA A 83 -29.54 -4.62 -4.07
N PHE A 84 -28.58 -4.65 -4.99
CA PHE A 84 -27.21 -5.12 -4.74
C PHE A 84 -26.33 -4.12 -3.99
N ASP A 85 -26.63 -2.81 -4.05
CA ASP A 85 -25.80 -1.79 -3.38
C ASP A 85 -25.99 -1.75 -1.87
N ALA A 86 -27.15 -2.19 -1.36
CA ALA A 86 -27.41 -2.29 0.07
C ALA A 86 -26.61 -3.45 0.71
N GLU A 87 -26.54 -4.62 0.06
CA GLU A 87 -25.85 -5.80 0.62
C GLU A 87 -24.32 -5.66 0.66
N LEU A 88 -23.72 -4.91 -0.27
CA LEU A 88 -22.27 -4.65 -0.24
C LEU A 88 -21.90 -3.60 0.82
N PHE A 89 -22.79 -2.64 1.11
CA PHE A 89 -22.61 -1.67 2.21
C PHE A 89 -22.88 -2.32 3.58
N ASP A 90 -23.86 -3.23 3.69
CA ASP A 90 -24.09 -4.03 4.91
C ASP A 90 -22.97 -5.05 5.18
N PHE A 91 -22.18 -5.42 4.16
CA PHE A 91 -20.97 -6.24 4.31
C PHE A 91 -19.82 -5.45 4.97
N GLU A 92 -19.87 -4.13 4.87
CA GLU A 92 -18.82 -3.19 5.24
C GLU A 92 -18.97 -2.64 6.68
N THR A 93 -20.14 -2.80 7.30
CA THR A 93 -20.46 -2.31 8.65
C THR A 93 -20.47 -3.42 9.70
N GLU A 94 -19.32 -4.07 9.93
CA GLU A 94 -19.06 -4.68 11.24
C GLU A 94 -18.33 -3.63 12.08
N ASN A 95 -19.04 -3.04 13.04
CA ASN A 95 -18.48 -2.09 14.02
C ASN A 95 -17.53 -2.84 14.97
N ASP A 96 -16.25 -2.91 14.62
CA ASP A 96 -15.17 -3.14 15.60
C ASP A 96 -14.91 -1.82 16.35
N THR A 97 -15.88 -1.38 17.15
CA THR A 97 -15.67 -0.32 18.14
C THR A 97 -15.19 -0.96 19.44
N SER A 98 -13.88 -0.97 19.66
CA SER A 98 -13.33 -1.11 21.01
C SER A 98 -13.65 0.19 21.77
N SER A 99 -14.67 0.15 22.62
CA SER A 99 -15.00 1.21 23.57
C SER A 99 -13.89 1.35 24.60
N GLU A 100 -13.34 2.55 24.78
CA GLU A 100 -12.86 3.02 26.09
C GLU A 100 -12.58 4.53 26.08
N SER A 101 -12.82 5.12 27.24
CA SER A 101 -13.00 6.52 27.59
C SER A 101 -11.73 7.37 27.53
N GLU A 102 -11.84 8.57 26.96
CA GLU A 102 -10.84 9.63 27.03
C GLU A 102 -10.73 10.18 28.47
N SER A 103 -9.50 10.26 28.99
CA SER A 103 -9.19 11.19 30.06
C SER A 103 -7.97 12.00 29.64
N GLU A 104 -8.22 13.27 29.35
CA GLU A 104 -7.19 14.29 29.16
C GLU A 104 -6.49 14.53 30.50
N ASN A 105 -5.16 14.57 30.51
CA ASN A 105 -4.42 15.32 31.52
C ASN A 105 -3.00 15.64 31.03
N ALA A 106 -2.80 16.90 30.70
CA ALA A 106 -1.49 17.52 30.55
C ALA A 106 -0.88 17.78 31.93
N PRO A 107 0.44 17.56 32.16
CA PRO A 107 1.10 18.10 33.33
C PRO A 107 2.01 19.28 32.99
N THR A 108 1.66 20.40 33.60
CA THR A 108 2.43 21.61 33.84
C THR A 108 3.75 21.36 34.57
N ARG A 109 4.78 22.14 34.19
CA ARG A 109 6.07 22.28 34.90
C ARG A 109 5.92 22.86 36.31
N PRO A 110 6.83 22.49 37.24
CA PRO A 110 7.30 23.43 38.24
C PRO A 110 8.79 23.76 38.11
N VAL A 111 9.06 25.05 38.27
CA VAL A 111 10.36 25.69 38.47
C VAL A 111 10.78 25.49 39.92
N VAL A 112 12.03 25.11 40.18
CA VAL A 112 12.65 25.29 41.51
C VAL A 112 14.06 25.87 41.39
N THR A 113 14.27 26.89 42.21
CA THR A 113 15.36 27.83 42.36
C THR A 113 16.59 27.28 43.08
N ALA A 114 17.71 27.96 42.83
CA ALA A 114 19.06 27.72 43.33
C ALA A 114 19.24 27.73 44.86
N ARG A 115 20.28 27.02 45.34
CA ARG A 115 21.08 27.43 46.51
C ARG A 115 22.58 27.14 46.33
N ARG A 116 23.37 28.18 46.56
CA ARG A 116 24.83 28.23 46.72
C ARG A 116 25.28 27.68 48.08
N ARG A 117 26.52 27.15 48.14
CA ARG A 117 27.58 27.25 49.18
C ARG A 117 28.43 25.96 49.08
N GLY A 118 29.75 25.93 49.24
CA GLY A 118 30.75 26.90 49.66
C GLY A 118 32.15 26.29 49.45
N ARG A 119 33.16 27.17 49.49
CA ARG A 119 34.59 26.91 49.25
C ARG A 119 35.24 26.06 50.36
N GLY A 120 36.26 25.29 49.99
CA GLY A 120 37.31 24.83 50.90
C GLY A 120 38.64 24.74 50.14
N ARG A 121 39.62 25.58 50.53
CA ARG A 121 41.01 25.59 50.06
C ARG A 121 41.86 24.77 51.02
N GLY A 122 42.84 24.03 50.50
CA GLY A 122 43.98 23.51 51.26
C GLY A 122 45.18 23.34 50.33
N ARG A 123 46.22 24.16 50.53
CA ARG A 123 47.52 24.12 49.85
C ARG A 123 48.60 23.80 50.89
N GLY A 124 49.56 22.97 50.49
CA GLY A 124 50.83 22.67 51.16
C GLY A 124 51.26 21.28 50.69
N GLY A 125 52.37 21.03 50.01
CA GLY A 125 53.64 21.74 49.89
C GLY A 125 54.74 20.79 50.37
N VAL A 126 55.75 20.55 49.53
CA VAL A 126 57.16 20.20 49.81
C VAL A 126 57.70 19.04 48.93
N ASN A 127 58.75 19.41 48.18
CA ASN A 127 59.65 18.61 47.36
C ASN A 127 60.48 17.60 48.17
N ARG A 128 60.77 16.44 47.55
CA ARG A 128 62.07 15.76 47.68
C ARG A 128 62.53 15.26 46.32
N ASN A 129 63.84 15.36 46.13
CA ASN A 129 64.63 15.21 44.91
C ASN A 129 65.23 13.79 44.87
N THR A 130 65.12 13.07 43.76
CA THR A 130 66.00 11.94 43.40
C THR A 130 65.84 11.62 41.89
N GLN A 131 66.96 11.63 41.17
CA GLN A 131 67.18 11.01 39.85
C GLN A 131 68.16 9.83 40.03
N PRO A 132 68.41 8.95 39.04
CA PRO A 132 67.57 8.49 37.92
C PRO A 132 67.52 6.94 37.85
N ALA A 133 66.53 6.36 37.17
CA ALA A 133 66.60 4.96 36.73
C ALA A 133 66.02 4.84 35.32
N VAL A 134 66.82 4.27 34.44
CA VAL A 134 66.50 4.03 33.03
C VAL A 134 65.93 2.62 32.98
N ASP A 135 64.61 2.49 32.94
CA ASP A 135 63.94 1.22 32.65
C ASP A 135 63.03 1.39 31.44
N ASN A 136 63.39 0.64 30.41
CA ASN A 136 62.71 0.54 29.13
C ASN A 136 61.49 -0.37 29.36
N VAL A 137 60.31 0.22 29.58
CA VAL A 137 59.04 -0.51 29.70
C VAL A 137 58.10 0.03 28.65
N ASN A 138 57.57 -0.86 27.80
CA ASN A 138 56.44 -0.57 26.93
C ASN A 138 55.25 -0.12 27.80
N GLU A 139 55.11 1.20 27.98
CA GLU A 139 53.96 1.80 28.64
C GLU A 139 52.74 1.67 27.72
N ALA A 140 51.70 1.03 28.24
CA ALA A 140 50.34 1.23 27.76
C ALA A 140 50.03 2.74 27.74
N PRO A 141 49.26 3.24 26.75
CA PRO A 141 48.96 4.66 26.67
C PRO A 141 48.35 5.16 27.98
N PRO A 142 48.70 6.39 28.42
CA PRO A 142 48.25 6.92 29.71
C PRO A 142 46.72 6.92 29.77
N PRO A 143 46.12 6.69 30.96
CA PRO A 143 44.67 6.72 31.10
C PRO A 143 44.18 8.10 30.65
N ALA A 144 43.43 8.12 29.55
CA ALA A 144 42.85 9.34 29.02
C ALA A 144 42.12 10.07 30.16
N GLU A 145 42.32 11.38 30.30
CA GLU A 145 41.49 12.19 31.20
C GLU A 145 40.03 12.03 30.77
N THR A 146 39.31 11.16 31.47
CA THR A 146 37.89 10.91 31.29
C THR A 146 37.11 11.79 32.24
N ASP A 147 35.97 12.30 31.80
CA ASP A 147 35.03 12.95 32.69
C ASP A 147 34.35 11.92 33.62
N GLU A 148 33.58 12.40 34.60
CA GLU A 148 32.85 11.56 35.57
C GLU A 148 31.91 10.52 34.91
N ASN A 149 31.58 10.67 33.63
CA ASN A 149 30.71 9.78 32.87
C ASN A 149 31.50 8.90 31.86
N GLY A 150 32.83 8.91 31.93
CA GLY A 150 33.73 8.09 31.12
C GLY A 150 34.05 8.64 29.72
N TRP A 151 33.73 9.92 29.44
CA TRP A 151 34.00 10.52 28.14
C TRP A 151 35.39 11.18 28.08
N SER A 152 36.17 10.88 27.04
CA SER A 152 37.50 11.44 26.79
C SER A 152 37.54 12.30 25.52
N LEU A 153 38.61 13.09 25.41
CA LEU A 153 38.95 13.91 24.23
C LEU A 153 39.82 13.18 23.21
N LEU A 154 40.41 12.04 23.59
CA LEU A 154 41.35 11.30 22.74
C LEU A 154 40.59 10.46 21.72
N ASP A 155 40.94 10.66 20.44
CA ASP A 155 40.45 9.82 19.36
C ASP A 155 41.34 8.60 19.17
N PHE A 156 40.75 7.50 18.72
CA PHE A 156 41.48 6.29 18.35
C PHE A 156 40.62 5.43 17.43
N GLN A 157 41.26 4.57 16.66
CA GLN A 157 40.57 3.62 15.80
C GLN A 157 39.81 2.62 16.69
N PRO A 158 38.46 2.56 16.63
CA PRO A 158 37.74 1.55 17.36
C PRO A 158 38.07 0.18 16.77
N GLU A 159 38.04 -0.85 17.61
CA GLU A 159 38.17 -2.22 17.13
C GLU A 159 37.02 -2.53 16.16
N LEU A 160 37.34 -2.87 14.92
CA LEU A 160 36.35 -3.21 13.91
C LEU A 160 35.96 -4.68 14.03
N LEU A 161 34.67 -4.96 13.91
CA LEU A 161 34.15 -6.32 13.95
C LEU A 161 34.06 -6.86 12.52
N GLN A 162 34.68 -8.01 12.28
CA GLN A 162 34.65 -8.64 10.96
C GLN A 162 33.26 -9.20 10.66
N PHE A 163 32.72 -8.86 9.49
CA PHE A 163 31.55 -9.52 8.95
C PHE A 163 31.94 -10.89 8.40
N ALA A 164 31.43 -11.95 9.03
CA ALA A 164 31.86 -13.33 8.77
C ALA A 164 30.80 -14.19 8.07
N LYS A 165 29.72 -13.57 7.56
CA LYS A 165 28.60 -14.27 6.92
C LYS A 165 28.64 -14.11 5.41
N HIS A 166 28.19 -15.14 4.70
CA HIS A 166 27.92 -15.06 3.27
C HIS A 166 26.50 -14.52 3.07
N SER A 167 26.38 -13.35 2.46
CA SER A 167 25.10 -12.73 2.12
C SER A 167 24.56 -13.27 0.81
N GLY A 168 23.24 -13.25 0.63
CA GLY A 168 22.59 -13.75 -0.56
C GLY A 168 21.44 -14.69 -0.28
N LEU A 169 20.98 -15.34 -1.34
CA LEU A 169 19.91 -16.31 -1.28
C LEU A 169 20.37 -17.56 -0.53
N LEU A 170 19.54 -18.04 0.39
CA LEU A 170 19.79 -19.24 1.21
C LEU A 170 19.15 -20.50 0.63
N ILE A 171 18.38 -20.35 -0.44
CA ILE A 171 17.65 -21.40 -1.11
C ILE A 171 18.19 -21.51 -2.52
N ASP A 172 18.47 -22.73 -2.96
CA ASP A 172 18.87 -23.00 -4.33
C ASP A 172 17.68 -22.78 -5.27
N MET A 173 17.87 -21.96 -6.30
CA MET A 173 16.88 -21.68 -7.33
C MET A 173 17.39 -22.23 -8.66
N ASP A 174 16.45 -22.62 -9.54
CA ASP A 174 16.77 -22.93 -10.93
C ASP A 174 17.34 -21.68 -11.63
N ASP A 175 18.36 -21.85 -12.48
CA ASP A 175 18.93 -20.79 -13.30
C ASP A 175 17.88 -20.08 -14.17
N ASN A 176 16.78 -20.77 -14.51
CA ASN A 176 15.65 -20.26 -15.27
C ASN A 176 14.42 -19.91 -14.42
N ALA A 177 14.60 -19.73 -13.11
CA ALA A 177 13.53 -19.38 -12.18
C ALA A 177 12.70 -18.20 -12.69
N SER A 178 11.40 -18.44 -12.78
CA SER A 178 10.40 -17.51 -13.25
C SER A 178 10.03 -16.47 -12.19
N CYS A 179 9.32 -15.40 -12.59
CA CYS A 179 8.82 -14.40 -11.65
C CYS A 179 7.87 -15.01 -10.58
N LEU A 180 7.10 -16.03 -10.97
CA LEU A 180 6.25 -16.80 -10.08
C LEU A 180 7.07 -17.63 -9.08
N ASP A 181 8.21 -18.19 -9.48
CA ASP A 181 9.07 -18.96 -8.57
C ASP A 181 9.60 -18.07 -7.44
N PHE A 182 10.11 -16.88 -7.78
CA PHE A 182 10.51 -15.88 -6.77
C PHE A 182 9.35 -15.42 -5.89
N PHE A 183 8.15 -15.23 -6.45
CA PHE A 183 6.96 -14.89 -5.65
C PHE A 183 6.55 -16.04 -4.71
N SER A 184 6.70 -17.28 -5.18
CA SER A 184 6.32 -18.50 -4.44
C SER A 184 7.24 -18.80 -3.26
N LEU A 185 8.44 -18.19 -3.21
CA LEU A 185 9.27 -18.18 -2.01
C LEU A 185 8.56 -17.57 -0.79
N PHE A 186 7.60 -16.68 -1.03
CA PHE A 186 6.84 -15.97 0.02
C PHE A 186 5.36 -16.33 0.03
N ILE A 187 4.73 -16.47 -1.14
CA ILE A 187 3.32 -16.84 -1.28
C ILE A 187 3.23 -17.98 -2.30
N GLY A 188 3.38 -19.20 -1.80
CA GLY A 188 3.27 -20.42 -2.61
C GLY A 188 1.88 -21.08 -2.50
N GLU A 189 1.80 -22.34 -2.94
CA GLU A 189 0.56 -23.12 -2.94
C GLU A 189 -0.06 -23.25 -1.54
N GLU A 190 0.74 -23.39 -0.50
CA GLU A 190 0.26 -23.50 0.89
C GLU A 190 -0.49 -22.23 1.33
N GLN A 191 0.06 -21.04 1.04
CA GLN A 191 -0.58 -19.78 1.41
C GLN A 191 -1.84 -19.53 0.57
N ILE A 192 -1.82 -19.91 -0.71
CA ILE A 192 -3.01 -19.86 -1.56
C ILE A 192 -4.09 -20.82 -1.02
N ALA A 193 -3.72 -22.02 -0.62
CA ALA A 193 -4.63 -22.98 0.00
C ALA A 193 -5.19 -22.47 1.34
N LEU A 194 -4.37 -21.79 2.16
CA LEU A 194 -4.83 -21.11 3.37
C LEU A 194 -5.89 -20.05 3.02
N PHE A 195 -5.64 -19.20 2.03
CA PHE A 195 -6.59 -18.17 1.60
C PHE A 195 -7.91 -18.80 1.14
N VAL A 196 -7.84 -19.88 0.37
CA VAL A 196 -9.00 -20.64 -0.09
C VAL A 196 -9.80 -21.21 1.09
N ASN A 197 -9.14 -21.94 1.97
CA ASN A 197 -9.79 -22.62 3.09
C ASN A 197 -10.48 -21.62 4.02
N GLN A 198 -9.79 -20.56 4.41
CA GLN A 198 -10.32 -19.56 5.34
C GLN A 198 -11.42 -18.69 4.72
N THR A 199 -11.30 -18.37 3.43
CA THR A 199 -12.36 -17.67 2.67
C THR A 199 -13.64 -18.53 2.58
N ASN A 200 -13.49 -19.82 2.28
CA ASN A 200 -14.63 -20.74 2.19
C ASN A 200 -15.30 -20.96 3.55
N LEU A 201 -14.50 -21.15 4.60
CA LEU A 201 -15.00 -21.33 5.96
C LEU A 201 -15.78 -20.10 6.44
N TYR A 202 -15.23 -18.90 6.23
CA TYR A 202 -15.93 -17.66 6.59
C TYR A 202 -17.22 -17.48 5.80
N ALA A 203 -17.19 -17.75 4.49
CA ALA A 203 -18.39 -17.67 3.66
C ALA A 203 -19.46 -18.66 4.12
N GLN A 204 -19.09 -19.89 4.48
CA GLN A 204 -20.01 -20.88 5.01
C GLN A 204 -20.71 -20.36 6.28
N HIS A 205 -19.96 -19.86 7.26
CA HIS A 205 -20.55 -19.30 8.48
C HIS A 205 -21.47 -18.10 8.22
N CYS A 206 -21.09 -17.22 7.30
CA CYS A 206 -21.94 -16.11 6.90
C CYS A 206 -23.24 -16.55 6.20
N CYS A 207 -23.19 -17.62 5.41
CA CYS A 207 -24.38 -18.17 4.76
C CYS A 207 -25.30 -18.86 5.78
N GLU A 208 -24.73 -19.65 6.71
CA GLU A 208 -25.48 -20.34 7.78
C GLU A 208 -26.16 -19.37 8.75
N SER A 209 -25.51 -18.24 9.06
CA SER A 209 -26.07 -17.20 9.93
C SER A 209 -27.16 -16.33 9.28
N ARG A 210 -27.43 -16.51 7.97
CA ARG A 210 -28.43 -15.75 7.21
C ARG A 210 -29.31 -16.68 6.35
N PRO A 211 -30.13 -17.55 6.97
CA PRO A 211 -30.97 -18.50 6.23
C PRO A 211 -32.02 -17.81 5.34
N ASP A 212 -32.46 -16.61 5.71
CA ASP A 212 -33.46 -15.83 4.97
C ASP A 212 -32.86 -14.89 3.91
N ALA A 213 -31.57 -15.09 3.56
CA ALA A 213 -30.92 -14.27 2.55
C ALA A 213 -31.65 -14.36 1.20
N SER A 214 -31.80 -13.22 0.52
CA SER A 214 -32.46 -13.18 -0.80
C SER A 214 -31.84 -14.22 -1.75
N PRO A 215 -32.63 -14.92 -2.59
CA PRO A 215 -32.09 -15.81 -3.64
C PRO A 215 -31.15 -15.11 -4.62
N HIS A 216 -31.22 -13.78 -4.68
CA HIS A 216 -30.35 -12.95 -5.50
C HIS A 216 -29.09 -12.45 -4.77
N SER A 217 -29.01 -12.64 -3.46
CA SER A 217 -27.90 -12.21 -2.62
C SER A 217 -26.61 -12.93 -2.97
N MET A 218 -25.50 -12.35 -2.51
CA MET A 218 -24.19 -12.97 -2.59
C MET A 218 -24.11 -14.29 -1.81
N PHE A 219 -24.80 -14.38 -0.66
CA PHE A 219 -24.84 -15.55 0.22
C PHE A 219 -25.50 -16.74 -0.47
N ALA A 220 -26.70 -16.54 -1.04
CA ALA A 220 -27.43 -17.60 -1.74
C ALA A 220 -26.73 -18.09 -3.02
N LYS A 221 -25.88 -17.25 -3.63
CA LYS A 221 -25.13 -17.57 -4.85
C LYS A 221 -23.69 -18.03 -4.58
N TRP A 222 -23.28 -18.09 -3.32
CA TRP A 222 -21.90 -18.44 -2.98
C TRP A 222 -21.57 -19.83 -3.49
N LYS A 223 -20.36 -19.96 -4.04
CA LYS A 223 -19.75 -21.23 -4.42
C LYS A 223 -18.36 -21.27 -3.81
N PRO A 224 -17.92 -22.40 -3.23
CA PRO A 224 -16.58 -22.50 -2.71
C PRO A 224 -15.54 -22.06 -3.74
N VAL A 225 -14.62 -21.18 -3.34
CA VAL A 225 -13.49 -20.74 -4.15
C VAL A 225 -12.48 -21.89 -4.26
N THR A 226 -11.91 -22.08 -5.45
CA THR A 226 -10.82 -23.04 -5.69
C THR A 226 -9.46 -22.36 -5.66
N VAL A 227 -8.37 -23.14 -5.58
CA VAL A 227 -6.99 -22.64 -5.72
C VAL A 227 -6.81 -21.86 -7.02
N GLN A 228 -7.34 -22.39 -8.13
CA GLN A 228 -7.27 -21.73 -9.43
C GLN A 228 -8.03 -20.39 -9.45
N GLU A 229 -9.24 -20.33 -8.89
CA GLU A 229 -9.99 -19.08 -8.77
C GLU A 229 -9.29 -18.07 -7.85
N MET A 230 -8.62 -18.53 -6.78
CA MET A 230 -7.85 -17.66 -5.90
C MET A 230 -6.61 -17.11 -6.59
N LYS A 231 -5.90 -17.91 -7.40
CA LYS A 231 -4.79 -17.42 -8.26
C LYS A 231 -5.29 -16.34 -9.22
N VAL A 232 -6.44 -16.54 -9.86
CA VAL A 232 -7.07 -15.53 -10.73
C VAL A 232 -7.41 -14.27 -9.95
N PHE A 233 -8.04 -14.41 -8.78
CA PHE A 233 -8.37 -13.28 -7.90
C PHE A 233 -7.13 -12.45 -7.53
N LEU A 234 -6.03 -13.10 -7.14
CA LEU A 234 -4.75 -12.45 -6.85
C LEU A 234 -4.18 -11.78 -8.10
N ALA A 235 -4.14 -12.46 -9.24
CA ALA A 235 -3.62 -11.91 -10.50
C ALA A 235 -4.39 -10.64 -10.93
N LEU A 236 -5.72 -10.66 -10.85
CA LEU A 236 -6.56 -9.50 -11.14
C LEU A 236 -6.36 -8.36 -10.13
N THR A 237 -6.14 -8.69 -8.86
CA THR A 237 -5.83 -7.72 -7.79
C THR A 237 -4.43 -7.11 -7.97
N ILE A 238 -3.44 -7.88 -8.40
CA ILE A 238 -2.09 -7.36 -8.68
C ILE A 238 -2.11 -6.50 -9.95
N ASN A 239 -2.85 -6.90 -10.99
CA ASN A 239 -2.99 -6.12 -12.23
C ASN A 239 -3.62 -4.75 -12.01
N MET A 240 -4.51 -4.63 -11.02
CA MET A 240 -5.09 -3.38 -10.54
C MET A 240 -4.05 -2.34 -10.05
N GLY A 241 -2.82 -2.76 -9.75
CA GLY A 241 -1.70 -1.86 -9.46
C GLY A 241 -0.95 -1.37 -10.71
N LEU A 242 -1.07 -2.09 -11.85
CA LEU A 242 -0.54 -1.66 -13.14
C LEU A 242 -1.50 -0.71 -13.86
N LEU A 243 -2.79 -0.99 -13.75
CA LEU A 243 -3.85 -0.23 -14.40
C LEU A 243 -4.86 0.19 -13.32
N TRP A 244 -4.79 1.45 -12.93
CA TRP A 244 -5.69 1.99 -11.91
C TRP A 244 -6.96 2.59 -12.53
N LYS A 245 -8.10 2.23 -11.94
CA LYS A 245 -9.43 2.81 -12.14
C LYS A 245 -9.99 3.27 -10.79
N PRO A 246 -10.78 4.34 -10.75
CA PRO A 246 -11.39 4.86 -9.53
C PRO A 246 -12.20 3.83 -8.73
N GLU A 247 -13.06 3.06 -9.41
CA GLU A 247 -13.95 2.10 -8.75
C GLU A 247 -13.65 0.65 -9.15
N ILE A 248 -13.84 -0.28 -8.22
CA ILE A 248 -13.63 -1.72 -8.48
C ILE A 248 -14.58 -2.23 -9.59
N LYS A 249 -15.82 -1.75 -9.65
CA LYS A 249 -16.78 -2.20 -10.67
C LYS A 249 -16.36 -1.78 -12.10
N GLN A 250 -15.57 -0.71 -12.26
CA GLN A 250 -15.16 -0.18 -13.56
C GLN A 250 -14.16 -1.07 -14.30
N TYR A 251 -13.46 -1.99 -13.63
CA TYR A 251 -12.61 -2.98 -14.30
C TYR A 251 -13.40 -3.93 -15.22
N TRP A 252 -14.69 -4.07 -14.95
CA TRP A 252 -15.64 -4.83 -15.77
C TRP A 252 -16.56 -3.92 -16.61
N SER A 253 -16.22 -2.65 -16.76
CA SER A 253 -17.00 -1.72 -17.57
C SER A 253 -16.98 -2.14 -19.04
N THR A 254 -18.15 -2.11 -19.66
CA THR A 254 -18.31 -2.26 -21.12
C THR A 254 -18.51 -0.93 -21.82
N ASP A 255 -18.36 0.19 -21.10
CA ASP A 255 -18.31 1.52 -21.69
C ASP A 255 -17.03 1.64 -22.54
N PRO A 256 -17.13 1.94 -23.85
CA PRO A 256 -15.99 2.10 -24.74
C PRO A 256 -14.92 3.07 -24.23
N LEU A 257 -15.27 4.09 -23.44
CA LEU A 257 -14.33 5.06 -22.90
C LEU A 257 -13.32 4.46 -21.91
N CYS A 258 -13.70 3.37 -21.24
CA CYS A 258 -12.91 2.81 -20.15
C CYS A 258 -12.86 1.28 -20.16
N THR A 259 -13.31 0.63 -21.24
CA THR A 259 -13.36 -0.82 -21.31
C THR A 259 -11.96 -1.44 -21.28
N THR A 260 -11.81 -2.48 -20.45
CA THR A 260 -10.58 -3.27 -20.32
C THR A 260 -10.97 -4.75 -20.25
N PRO A 261 -11.02 -5.47 -21.38
CA PRO A 261 -11.57 -6.83 -21.47
C PRO A 261 -10.95 -7.82 -20.48
N PHE A 262 -9.66 -7.62 -20.17
CA PHE A 262 -8.82 -8.47 -19.32
C PHE A 262 -9.55 -9.05 -18.08
N TRP A 263 -10.10 -8.22 -17.19
CA TRP A 263 -10.75 -8.73 -15.97
C TRP A 263 -11.97 -9.60 -16.26
N GLY A 264 -12.81 -9.17 -17.20
CA GLY A 264 -14.06 -9.85 -17.55
C GLY A 264 -13.88 -11.13 -18.36
N ASP A 265 -12.67 -11.41 -18.84
CA ASP A 265 -12.34 -12.65 -19.55
C ASP A 265 -11.84 -13.75 -18.61
N TYR A 266 -11.25 -13.37 -17.46
CA TYR A 266 -10.80 -14.32 -16.44
C TYR A 266 -11.81 -14.56 -15.32
N MET A 267 -12.52 -13.52 -14.85
CA MET A 267 -13.48 -13.66 -13.75
C MET A 267 -14.66 -12.71 -13.93
N ALA A 268 -15.88 -13.16 -13.66
CA ALA A 268 -17.05 -12.28 -13.65
C ALA A 268 -16.97 -11.27 -12.50
N ARG A 269 -17.43 -10.03 -12.73
CA ARG A 269 -17.44 -8.96 -11.73
C ARG A 269 -18.00 -9.40 -10.38
N ASP A 270 -19.19 -10.00 -10.40
CA ASP A 270 -19.90 -10.37 -9.16
C ASP A 270 -19.19 -11.52 -8.44
N ARG A 271 -18.48 -12.40 -9.17
CA ARG A 271 -17.63 -13.44 -8.57
C ARG A 271 -16.40 -12.83 -7.88
N TYR A 272 -15.73 -11.88 -8.53
CA TYR A 272 -14.61 -11.16 -7.91
C TYR A 272 -15.03 -10.41 -6.66
N LEU A 273 -16.16 -9.69 -6.71
CA LEU A 273 -16.69 -8.98 -5.55
C LEU A 273 -17.11 -9.93 -4.42
N ALA A 274 -17.65 -11.11 -4.77
CA ALA A 274 -17.98 -12.12 -3.77
C ALA A 274 -16.74 -12.68 -3.08
N ILE A 275 -15.69 -13.02 -3.85
CA ILE A 275 -14.41 -13.47 -3.28
C ILE A 275 -13.79 -12.35 -2.45
N LEU A 276 -13.76 -11.10 -2.93
CA LEU A 276 -13.25 -9.95 -2.17
C LEU A 276 -14.04 -9.74 -0.87
N GLY A 277 -15.36 -9.93 -0.90
CA GLY A 277 -16.24 -9.91 0.26
C GLY A 277 -15.80 -10.96 1.26
N PHE A 278 -15.87 -12.24 0.92
CA PHE A 278 -15.56 -13.30 1.86
C PHE A 278 -14.07 -13.56 2.09
N PHE A 279 -13.16 -12.89 1.38
CA PHE A 279 -11.72 -13.07 1.51
C PHE A 279 -11.32 -12.96 2.97
N HIS A 280 -10.72 -14.01 3.52
CA HIS A 280 -10.40 -14.14 4.94
C HIS A 280 -9.13 -14.96 5.14
N LEU A 281 -8.45 -14.78 6.28
CA LEU A 281 -7.12 -15.38 6.55
C LEU A 281 -7.06 -16.23 7.83
N VAL A 282 -8.13 -16.23 8.63
CA VAL A 282 -8.17 -16.88 9.94
C VAL A 282 -9.53 -17.49 10.20
N ASP A 283 -9.59 -18.55 10.99
CA ASP A 283 -10.88 -19.03 11.50
C ASP A 283 -11.35 -18.09 12.63
N ASN A 284 -12.53 -17.50 12.46
CA ASN A 284 -13.12 -16.62 13.47
C ASN A 284 -13.51 -17.36 14.76
N GLN A 285 -13.79 -18.66 14.69
CA GLN A 285 -14.18 -19.47 15.85
C GLN A 285 -12.96 -19.94 16.66
N GLY A 286 -11.82 -20.13 16.00
CA GLY A 286 -10.55 -20.48 16.64
C GLY A 286 -9.90 -19.34 17.45
N MET A 287 -10.49 -18.14 17.48
CA MET A 287 -9.87 -16.96 18.07
C MET A 287 -9.93 -16.94 19.59
N ARG A 288 -8.91 -17.52 20.23
CA ARG A 288 -8.76 -17.57 21.70
C ARG A 288 -8.01 -16.38 22.30
N ASN A 289 -7.18 -15.66 21.54
CA ASN A 289 -6.35 -14.58 22.07
C ASN A 289 -6.88 -13.19 21.66
N ARG A 290 -7.66 -12.56 22.54
CA ARG A 290 -8.19 -11.21 22.34
C ARG A 290 -7.13 -10.10 22.50
N GLU A 291 -5.93 -10.43 22.98
CA GLU A 291 -4.86 -9.45 23.20
C GLU A 291 -4.10 -9.13 21.91
N ASP A 292 -4.09 -10.05 20.93
CA ASP A 292 -3.45 -9.82 19.64
C ASP A 292 -4.31 -8.91 18.74
N LYS A 293 -4.00 -7.61 18.75
CA LYS A 293 -4.70 -6.62 17.93
C LYS A 293 -4.59 -6.84 16.42
N ILE A 294 -3.63 -7.63 15.93
CA ILE A 294 -3.50 -7.95 14.50
C ILE A 294 -3.86 -9.40 14.13
N HIS A 295 -4.57 -10.11 15.02
CA HIS A 295 -4.93 -11.51 14.85
C HIS A 295 -5.52 -11.85 13.46
N LYS A 296 -6.33 -10.96 12.87
CA LYS A 296 -6.96 -11.16 11.54
C LYS A 296 -5.97 -11.40 10.40
N VAL A 297 -4.73 -10.97 10.53
CA VAL A 297 -3.67 -11.15 9.53
C VAL A 297 -2.48 -11.96 10.05
N ARG A 298 -2.56 -12.43 11.30
CA ARG A 298 -1.44 -13.06 12.00
C ARG A 298 -0.82 -14.25 11.24
N PRO A 299 -1.58 -15.19 10.68
CA PRO A 299 -0.98 -16.32 9.95
C PRO A 299 -0.14 -15.87 8.76
N LEU A 300 -0.62 -14.91 7.97
CA LEU A 300 0.13 -14.38 6.83
C LEU A 300 1.33 -13.56 7.29
N PHE A 301 1.18 -12.75 8.35
CA PHE A 301 2.28 -11.94 8.89
C PHE A 301 3.43 -12.82 9.40
N ASP A 302 3.13 -13.82 10.23
CA ASP A 302 4.15 -14.69 10.83
C ASP A 302 4.82 -15.58 9.77
N HIS A 303 4.04 -16.07 8.79
CA HIS A 303 4.58 -16.78 7.64
C HIS A 303 5.61 -15.93 6.90
N LEU A 304 5.24 -14.71 6.49
CA LEU A 304 6.15 -13.82 5.77
C LEU A 304 7.37 -13.43 6.60
N ALA A 305 7.18 -13.11 7.88
CA ALA A 305 8.26 -12.80 8.81
C ALA A 305 9.26 -13.95 8.97
N THR A 306 8.80 -15.21 8.85
CA THR A 306 9.62 -16.41 8.86
C THR A 306 10.35 -16.58 7.52
N ARG A 307 9.63 -16.48 6.40
CA ARG A 307 10.23 -16.59 5.06
C ARG A 307 11.29 -15.54 4.77
N PHE A 308 11.16 -14.31 5.28
CA PHE A 308 12.23 -13.31 5.12
C PHE A 308 13.54 -13.70 5.80
N LYS A 309 13.50 -14.57 6.83
CA LYS A 309 14.71 -15.09 7.47
C LYS A 309 15.28 -16.28 6.70
N ASP A 310 14.40 -17.17 6.23
CA ASP A 310 14.79 -18.47 5.69
C ASP A 310 15.24 -18.40 4.22
N VAL A 311 14.74 -17.41 3.47
CA VAL A 311 15.02 -17.28 2.04
C VAL A 311 16.32 -16.52 1.77
N TYR A 312 16.68 -15.55 2.61
CA TYR A 312 17.73 -14.58 2.31
C TYR A 312 18.52 -14.19 3.56
N TYR A 313 19.84 -14.09 3.41
CA TYR A 313 20.72 -13.50 4.41
C TYR A 313 21.26 -12.14 3.93
N PRO A 314 21.10 -11.06 4.72
CA PRO A 314 21.44 -9.72 4.25
C PRO A 314 22.94 -9.42 4.28
N GLN A 315 23.32 -8.35 3.57
CA GLN A 315 24.62 -7.70 3.61
C GLN A 315 24.93 -7.09 4.99
N GLN A 316 26.17 -6.62 5.16
CA GLN A 316 26.68 -6.16 6.45
C GLN A 316 25.88 -4.96 7.01
N GLU A 317 25.47 -4.03 6.16
CA GLU A 317 24.80 -2.79 6.52
C GLU A 317 23.27 -2.95 6.57
N LEU A 318 22.69 -2.73 7.76
CA LEU A 318 21.25 -2.83 8.01
C LEU A 318 20.71 -1.51 8.56
N SER A 319 19.55 -1.06 8.11
CA SER A 319 18.87 0.14 8.58
C SER A 319 17.61 -0.20 9.38
N VAL A 320 17.36 0.50 10.48
CA VAL A 320 16.14 0.38 11.28
C VAL A 320 15.41 1.70 11.27
N ASP A 321 14.17 1.66 10.78
CA ASP A 321 13.26 2.81 10.75
C ASP A 321 11.79 2.35 10.63
N GLU A 322 10.90 3.29 10.34
CA GLU A 322 9.46 3.17 10.43
C GLU A 322 8.82 3.29 9.05
N SER A 323 7.94 2.34 8.73
CA SER A 323 7.09 2.33 7.56
C SER A 323 5.62 2.54 7.95
N MET A 324 4.81 3.01 7.01
CA MET A 324 3.40 3.36 7.22
C MET A 324 2.48 2.66 6.21
N ILE A 325 1.53 1.86 6.72
CA ILE A 325 0.43 1.31 5.92
C ILE A 325 -0.71 2.33 5.90
N PRO A 326 -1.10 2.91 4.75
CA PRO A 326 -2.10 3.98 4.74
C PRO A 326 -3.46 3.49 5.24
N TRP A 327 -3.98 4.15 6.27
CA TRP A 327 -5.27 3.84 6.91
C TRP A 327 -5.85 5.07 7.60
N ARG A 328 -7.10 5.42 7.27
CA ARG A 328 -7.82 6.56 7.89
C ARG A 328 -9.02 6.16 8.74
N GLY A 329 -9.51 4.92 8.63
CA GLY A 329 -10.68 4.44 9.37
C GLY A 329 -10.44 4.30 10.88
N ARG A 330 -11.50 3.99 11.62
CA ARG A 330 -11.43 3.72 13.07
C ARG A 330 -10.58 2.48 13.32
N LEU A 331 -9.54 2.63 14.15
CA LEU A 331 -8.64 1.56 14.56
C LEU A 331 -7.87 2.03 15.79
N SER A 332 -7.87 1.23 16.86
CA SER A 332 -7.30 1.61 18.16
C SER A 332 -5.79 1.87 18.16
N PHE A 333 -5.07 1.37 17.15
CA PHE A 333 -3.62 1.55 16.99
C PHE A 333 -3.24 2.28 15.69
N ARG A 334 -4.18 3.06 15.12
CA ARG A 334 -3.87 3.99 14.03
C ARG A 334 -2.95 5.11 14.56
N MET A 335 -1.87 5.36 13.84
CA MET A 335 -0.91 6.42 14.14
C MET A 335 -1.07 7.62 13.21
N PHE A 336 -0.78 8.80 13.74
CA PHE A 336 -0.55 10.02 12.96
C PHE A 336 0.93 10.41 13.06
N ILE A 337 1.64 10.44 11.93
CA ILE A 337 3.04 10.82 11.84
C ILE A 337 3.15 12.00 10.86
N PRO A 338 3.24 13.25 11.35
CA PRO A 338 3.21 14.44 10.50
C PRO A 338 4.28 14.48 9.42
N SER A 339 5.46 13.91 9.71
CA SER A 339 6.64 13.96 8.85
C SER A 339 6.62 12.95 7.69
N LYS A 340 5.77 11.92 7.73
CA LYS A 340 5.70 10.91 6.65
C LYS A 340 4.66 11.32 5.60
N PRO A 341 4.88 11.05 4.30
CA PRO A 341 3.91 11.36 3.24
C PRO A 341 2.52 10.75 3.52
N THR A 342 2.51 9.51 3.99
CA THR A 342 1.33 8.87 4.56
C THR A 342 1.21 9.22 6.03
N ARG A 343 0.54 10.36 6.31
CA ARG A 343 0.40 10.88 7.68
C ARG A 343 -0.45 10.00 8.59
N TYR A 344 -1.50 9.36 8.09
CA TYR A 344 -2.37 8.47 8.86
C TYR A 344 -2.24 7.02 8.41
N GLY A 345 -1.98 6.12 9.35
CA GLY A 345 -1.80 4.71 9.01
C GLY A 345 -1.54 3.78 10.18
N ILE A 346 -1.25 2.54 9.83
CA ILE A 346 -0.72 1.54 10.77
C ILE A 346 0.80 1.63 10.70
N LYS A 347 1.44 1.94 11.84
CA LYS A 347 2.89 2.05 11.93
C LYS A 347 3.52 0.67 12.01
N MET A 348 4.59 0.45 11.24
CA MET A 348 5.42 -0.75 11.27
C MET A 348 6.88 -0.33 11.46
N TYR A 349 7.59 -1.01 12.35
CA TYR A 349 9.04 -0.90 12.45
C TYR A 349 9.69 -1.97 11.57
N CYS A 350 10.69 -1.58 10.80
CA CYS A 350 11.36 -2.44 9.84
C CYS A 350 12.88 -2.40 10.07
N CYS A 351 13.53 -3.55 9.96
CA CYS A 351 14.97 -3.67 9.76
C CYS A 351 15.18 -4.13 8.32
N CYS A 352 15.81 -3.29 7.51
CA CYS A 352 16.03 -3.53 6.09
C CYS A 352 17.52 -3.55 5.75
N GLU A 353 17.90 -4.35 4.76
CA GLU A 353 19.21 -4.21 4.12
C GLU A 353 19.35 -2.82 3.50
N ALA A 354 20.44 -2.12 3.81
CA ALA A 354 20.63 -0.72 3.42
C ALA A 354 20.58 -0.49 1.90
N ASP A 355 21.29 -1.34 1.14
CA ASP A 355 21.45 -1.18 -0.31
C ASP A 355 20.16 -1.48 -1.09
N THR A 356 19.50 -2.60 -0.79
CA THR A 356 18.38 -3.07 -1.61
C THR A 356 17.00 -2.72 -1.07
N GLY A 357 16.90 -2.38 0.22
CA GLY A 357 15.63 -2.23 0.93
C GLY A 357 14.92 -3.57 1.19
N PHE A 358 15.62 -4.71 1.13
CA PHE A 358 15.02 -5.98 1.51
C PHE A 358 14.64 -5.97 2.99
N VAL A 359 13.37 -6.23 3.32
CA VAL A 359 12.90 -6.29 4.72
C VAL A 359 13.41 -7.57 5.38
N CYS A 360 14.33 -7.44 6.31
CA CYS A 360 14.87 -8.57 7.07
C CYS A 360 13.97 -8.93 8.26
N ARG A 361 13.49 -7.92 9.00
CA ARG A 361 12.56 -8.09 10.14
C ARG A 361 11.54 -6.98 10.14
N MET A 362 10.34 -7.26 10.64
CA MET A 362 9.28 -6.26 10.79
C MET A 362 8.46 -6.51 12.05
N GLN A 363 7.96 -5.42 12.64
CA GLN A 363 7.10 -5.44 13.81
C GLN A 363 6.00 -4.37 13.66
N VAL A 364 4.74 -4.76 13.81
CA VAL A 364 3.62 -3.82 13.77
C VAL A 364 3.47 -3.16 15.14
N TYR A 365 3.31 -1.84 15.16
CA TYR A 365 3.06 -1.10 16.38
C TYR A 365 1.56 -1.10 16.69
N THR A 366 1.18 -1.68 17.83
CA THR A 366 -0.21 -1.86 18.26
C THR A 366 -0.61 -0.95 19.45
N GLY A 367 0.17 0.11 19.68
CA GLY A 367 -0.02 1.04 20.80
C GLY A 367 0.60 0.52 22.12
N ALA A 368 0.17 1.10 23.24
CA ALA A 368 0.56 0.62 24.56
C ALA A 368 -0.03 -0.78 24.82
N GLY A 369 0.76 -1.62 25.52
CA GLY A 369 0.28 -2.92 25.99
C GLY A 369 -0.60 -2.78 27.24
N PRO A 370 -1.12 -3.90 27.79
CA PRO A 370 -1.95 -3.90 28.99
C PRO A 370 -1.26 -3.24 30.19
N ASN A 371 0.07 -3.33 30.25
CA ASN A 371 0.90 -2.77 31.33
C ASN A 371 1.32 -1.30 31.07
N GLY A 372 0.66 -0.62 30.13
CA GLY A 372 0.98 0.76 29.75
C GLY A 372 2.13 0.87 28.71
N PRO A 373 2.64 2.09 28.49
CA PRO A 373 3.69 2.35 27.50
C PRO A 373 5.03 1.71 27.91
N GLU A 374 5.67 1.04 26.97
CA GLU A 374 6.98 0.40 27.17
C GLU A 374 8.06 1.45 27.43
N LYS A 375 8.76 1.35 28.58
CA LYS A 375 9.95 2.16 28.86
C LYS A 375 11.05 1.82 27.85
N ASN A 376 11.73 2.85 27.34
CA ASN A 376 12.77 2.72 26.32
C ASN A 376 12.29 1.98 25.05
N HIS A 377 11.04 2.21 24.65
CA HIS A 377 10.41 1.55 23.50
C HIS A 377 11.30 1.51 22.25
N GLY A 378 11.90 2.64 21.85
CA GLY A 378 12.80 2.70 20.68
C GLY A 378 13.99 1.74 20.79
N GLU A 379 14.66 1.70 21.95
CA GLU A 379 15.79 0.77 22.17
C GLU A 379 15.34 -0.69 22.07
N ASN A 380 14.21 -1.03 22.69
CA ASN A 380 13.70 -2.40 22.70
C ASN A 380 13.21 -2.84 21.32
N VAL A 381 12.67 -1.91 20.50
CA VAL A 381 12.34 -2.17 19.10
C VAL A 381 13.60 -2.57 18.33
N VAL A 382 14.69 -1.81 18.44
CA VAL A 382 15.95 -2.16 17.77
C VAL A 382 16.43 -3.53 18.22
N LYS A 383 16.50 -3.79 19.53
CA LYS A 383 16.92 -5.10 20.07
C LYS A 383 16.10 -6.26 19.49
N ARG A 384 14.77 -6.13 19.44
CA ARG A 384 13.88 -7.16 18.86
C ARG A 384 14.12 -7.36 17.37
N LEU A 385 14.27 -6.28 16.61
CA LEU A 385 14.46 -6.34 15.16
C LEU A 385 15.86 -6.79 14.76
N THR A 386 16.87 -6.64 15.63
CA THR A 386 18.26 -6.99 15.32
C THR A 386 18.73 -8.27 16.00
N GLN A 387 17.90 -8.93 16.80
CA GLN A 387 18.28 -10.09 17.62
C GLN A 387 19.01 -11.17 16.82
N ASP A 388 18.55 -11.46 15.61
CA ASP A 388 19.11 -12.50 14.75
C ASP A 388 20.39 -12.06 14.01
N PHE A 389 20.77 -10.79 14.10
CA PHE A 389 21.97 -10.22 13.47
C PHE A 389 23.09 -9.94 14.48
N LEU A 390 22.81 -10.14 15.77
CA LEU A 390 23.79 -9.93 16.83
C LEU A 390 24.96 -10.91 16.71
N GLY A 391 26.17 -10.41 16.96
CA GLY A 391 27.40 -11.19 16.96
C GLY A 391 27.89 -11.66 15.60
N LYS A 392 27.33 -11.13 14.51
CA LYS A 392 27.68 -11.53 13.13
C LYS A 392 28.48 -10.47 12.36
N GLY A 393 28.86 -9.38 13.03
CA GLY A 393 29.65 -8.29 12.43
C GLY A 393 28.84 -7.27 11.61
N HIS A 394 27.50 -7.29 11.72
CA HIS A 394 26.64 -6.30 11.08
C HIS A 394 26.84 -4.89 11.66
N THR A 395 26.51 -3.89 10.85
CA THR A 395 26.37 -2.48 11.29
C THR A 395 24.93 -2.05 11.19
N ILE A 396 24.36 -1.58 12.30
CA ILE A 396 22.98 -1.11 12.37
C ILE A 396 22.95 0.43 12.27
N TYR A 397 22.25 0.93 11.26
CA TYR A 397 21.96 2.34 11.05
C TYR A 397 20.57 2.66 11.60
N MET A 398 20.45 3.73 12.37
CA MET A 398 19.17 4.11 12.97
C MET A 398 19.05 5.61 13.21
N ASP A 399 17.81 6.08 13.30
CA ASP A 399 17.51 7.48 13.55
C ASP A 399 17.65 7.87 15.04
N SER A 400 17.27 9.11 15.33
CA SER A 400 17.33 9.70 16.67
C SER A 400 16.21 9.26 17.62
N PHE A 401 15.10 8.72 17.10
CA PHE A 401 14.03 8.13 17.91
C PHE A 401 14.53 6.85 18.60
N PHE A 402 15.31 6.02 17.89
CA PHE A 402 15.86 4.78 18.44
C PHE A 402 17.13 4.96 19.27
N SER A 403 17.98 5.94 18.91
CA SER A 403 19.34 6.02 19.44
C SER A 403 19.44 6.41 20.92
N SER A 404 20.30 5.70 21.65
CA SER A 404 20.75 6.04 23.00
C SER A 404 22.15 5.48 23.29
N VAL A 405 22.85 6.04 24.28
CA VAL A 405 24.18 5.52 24.68
C VAL A 405 24.09 4.06 25.14
N ALA A 406 23.08 3.72 25.93
CA ALA A 406 22.87 2.37 26.45
C ALA A 406 22.63 1.34 25.34
N LEU A 407 21.89 1.70 24.29
CA LEU A 407 21.67 0.82 23.13
C LEU A 407 22.96 0.54 22.38
N TYR A 408 23.80 1.55 22.17
CA TYR A 408 25.06 1.39 21.43
C TYR A 408 26.08 0.56 22.22
N GLU A 409 26.14 0.74 23.54
CA GLU A 409 26.91 -0.11 24.44
C GLU A 409 26.41 -1.56 24.40
N TYR A 410 25.09 -1.77 24.44
CA TYR A 410 24.49 -3.11 24.31
C TYR A 410 24.84 -3.79 22.98
N LEU A 411 24.68 -3.10 21.85
CA LEU A 411 25.01 -3.65 20.53
C LEU A 411 26.50 -3.99 20.45
N ARG A 412 27.36 -3.12 20.98
CA ARG A 412 28.79 -3.35 21.01
C ARG A 412 29.18 -4.55 21.87
N GLN A 413 28.58 -4.70 23.05
CA GLN A 413 28.77 -5.87 23.92
C GLN A 413 28.32 -7.18 23.25
N ASN A 414 27.35 -7.09 22.32
CA ASN A 414 26.89 -8.21 21.51
C ASN A 414 27.54 -8.24 20.12
N ASN A 415 28.81 -7.80 20.02
CA ASN A 415 29.62 -7.87 18.80
C ASN A 415 28.88 -7.37 17.55
N THR A 416 28.20 -6.24 17.67
CA THR A 416 27.44 -5.57 16.61
C THR A 416 27.77 -4.08 16.58
N MET A 417 28.05 -3.54 15.40
CA MET A 417 28.34 -2.12 15.24
C MET A 417 27.05 -1.33 15.06
N ALA A 418 27.07 -0.05 15.42
CA ALA A 418 25.92 0.84 15.30
C ALA A 418 26.36 2.25 14.92
N VAL A 419 25.53 2.92 14.12
CA VAL A 419 25.73 4.28 13.63
C VAL A 419 24.37 4.97 13.59
N GLY A 420 24.28 6.21 14.05
CA GLY A 420 23.00 6.88 14.00
C GLY A 420 23.01 8.28 14.54
N THR A 421 21.95 9.01 14.23
CA THR A 421 21.71 10.33 14.79
C THR A 421 21.19 10.21 16.21
N VAL A 422 21.45 11.17 17.09
CA VAL A 422 20.99 11.14 18.48
C VAL A 422 20.50 12.50 18.94
N ILE A 423 19.44 12.49 19.75
CA ILE A 423 18.96 13.69 20.45
C ILE A 423 19.96 14.02 21.56
N SER A 424 20.57 15.22 21.54
CA SER A 424 21.63 15.59 22.49
C SER A 424 21.22 15.57 23.96
N GLY A 425 19.92 15.59 24.26
CA GLY A 425 19.37 15.53 25.62
C GLY A 425 19.15 14.11 26.18
N ARG A 426 19.51 13.05 25.44
CA ARG A 426 19.40 11.66 25.92
C ARG A 426 20.32 11.41 27.12
N VAL A 427 19.90 10.49 27.99
CA VAL A 427 20.70 10.05 29.13
C VAL A 427 22.02 9.42 28.65
N GLY A 428 23.11 9.72 29.36
CA GLY A 428 24.46 9.22 29.06
C GLY A 428 25.26 10.06 28.06
N MET A 429 24.63 11.05 27.40
CA MET A 429 25.32 11.94 26.46
C MET A 429 26.36 12.83 27.17
N PRO A 430 27.49 13.16 26.50
CA PRO A 430 28.53 14.00 27.08
C PRO A 430 28.03 15.44 27.27
N ARG A 431 28.05 15.93 28.52
CA ARG A 431 27.61 17.30 28.86
C ARG A 431 28.38 18.35 28.07
N SER A 432 29.67 18.13 27.86
CA SER A 432 30.56 19.02 27.10
C SER A 432 30.18 19.19 25.63
N LEU A 433 29.34 18.31 25.05
CA LEU A 433 28.79 18.46 23.70
C LEU A 433 27.32 18.92 23.71
N HIS A 434 26.73 19.21 24.87
CA HIS A 434 25.33 19.62 24.95
C HIS A 434 25.13 21.03 24.33
N PRO A 435 24.01 21.34 23.64
CA PRO A 435 23.81 22.63 22.98
C PRO A 435 23.86 23.87 23.88
N LYS A 436 23.72 23.67 25.19
CA LYS A 436 23.81 24.73 26.21
C LYS A 436 25.26 25.05 26.59
N GLU A 437 26.14 24.05 26.52
CA GLU A 437 27.56 24.18 26.89
C GLU A 437 28.44 24.51 25.68
N LEU A 438 28.08 23.99 24.50
CA LEU A 438 28.89 24.11 23.28
C LEU A 438 28.08 24.73 22.13
N LYS A 439 28.54 25.91 21.69
CA LYS A 439 28.06 26.57 20.47
C LYS A 439 29.10 26.37 19.37
N LEU A 440 28.71 25.67 18.30
CA LEU A 440 29.56 25.39 17.15
C LEU A 440 29.31 26.40 16.03
N LYS A 441 30.37 26.83 15.34
CA LYS A 441 30.23 27.56 14.07
C LYS A 441 29.77 26.63 12.95
N LYS A 442 29.23 27.19 11.86
CA LYS A 442 28.84 26.41 10.68
C LYS A 442 30.07 25.68 10.10
N GLY A 443 29.93 24.39 9.86
CA GLY A 443 31.00 23.48 9.44
C GLY A 443 31.87 22.94 10.58
N GLU A 444 31.77 23.48 11.80
CA GLU A 444 32.55 23.01 12.94
C GLU A 444 31.92 21.75 13.55
N PHE A 445 32.76 20.82 13.97
CA PHE A 445 32.36 19.67 14.77
C PHE A 445 33.29 19.45 15.96
N ARG A 446 32.76 18.81 17.00
CA ARG A 446 33.50 18.35 18.18
C ARG A 446 33.07 16.93 18.51
N PHE A 447 33.96 16.16 19.11
CA PHE A 447 33.68 14.79 19.50
C PHE A 447 34.09 14.49 20.94
N ARG A 448 33.57 13.40 21.47
CA ARG A 448 33.99 12.73 22.70
C ARG A 448 33.94 11.23 22.49
N ARG A 449 34.78 10.48 23.20
CA ARG A 449 34.77 9.01 23.15
C ARG A 449 34.53 8.39 24.50
N LYS A 450 33.83 7.27 24.54
CA LYS A 450 33.66 6.42 25.73
C LYS A 450 33.94 4.98 25.30
N GLY A 451 35.16 4.52 25.52
CA GLY A 451 35.64 3.29 24.87
C GLY A 451 35.46 3.36 23.35
N ASN A 452 34.93 2.29 22.74
CA ASN A 452 34.67 2.24 21.28
C ASN A 452 33.57 3.21 20.80
N LEU A 453 32.77 3.80 21.70
CA LEU A 453 31.68 4.70 21.34
C LEU A 453 32.20 6.11 21.04
N LEU A 454 31.98 6.57 19.81
CA LEU A 454 32.13 7.96 19.39
C LEU A 454 30.81 8.70 19.58
N CYS A 455 30.87 9.87 20.22
CA CYS A 455 29.82 10.89 20.14
C CYS A 455 30.37 12.10 19.39
N LEU A 456 29.80 12.41 18.22
CA LEU A 456 30.21 13.55 17.41
C LEU A 456 29.06 14.54 17.28
N ARG A 457 29.32 15.82 17.48
CA ARG A 457 28.37 16.91 17.23
C ARG A 457 28.90 17.82 16.14
N ILE A 458 28.07 18.12 15.16
CA ILE A 458 28.38 19.04 14.06
C ILE A 458 27.29 20.10 13.95
N ASN A 459 27.68 21.30 13.51
CA ASN A 459 26.73 22.31 13.04
C ASN A 459 26.92 22.52 11.54
N ASP A 460 26.13 21.86 10.69
CA ASP A 460 26.14 22.07 9.24
C ASP A 460 24.98 23.01 8.84
N ARG A 461 23.91 22.48 8.23
CA ARG A 461 22.64 23.22 8.05
C ARG A 461 21.86 23.34 9.36
N LYS A 462 21.98 22.31 10.21
CA LYS A 462 21.38 22.20 11.54
C LYS A 462 22.40 21.59 12.48
N ASN A 463 22.19 21.79 13.78
CA ASN A 463 22.96 21.09 14.80
C ASN A 463 22.50 19.64 14.88
N VAL A 464 23.42 18.71 14.65
CA VAL A 464 23.15 17.27 14.70
C VAL A 464 24.22 16.59 15.54
N SER A 465 23.81 15.59 16.32
CA SER A 465 24.71 14.70 17.04
C SER A 465 24.60 13.29 16.47
N PHE A 466 25.73 12.59 16.44
CA PHE A 466 25.85 11.21 16.00
C PHE A 466 26.47 10.37 17.11
N LEU A 467 25.99 9.14 17.23
CA LEU A 467 26.68 8.06 17.93
C LEU A 467 27.21 7.06 16.90
N SER A 468 28.38 6.50 17.18
CA SER A 468 28.96 5.46 16.32
C SER A 468 29.92 4.58 17.10
N THR A 469 29.85 3.26 16.89
CA THR A 469 30.84 2.29 17.41
C THR A 469 31.81 1.78 16.34
N ARG A 470 31.77 2.37 15.14
CA ARG A 470 32.55 1.97 13.94
C ARG A 470 33.61 3.01 13.52
N HIS A 471 33.32 4.28 13.70
CA HIS A 471 34.12 5.39 13.12
C HIS A 471 35.10 6.04 14.09
N THR A 472 36.12 6.69 13.53
CA THR A 472 36.90 7.76 14.17
C THR A 472 36.26 9.13 13.93
N ALA A 473 36.83 10.18 14.52
CA ALA A 473 36.46 11.56 14.21
C ALA A 473 37.12 12.11 12.92
N ALA A 474 37.69 11.22 12.09
CA ALA A 474 38.28 11.58 10.81
C ALA A 474 37.25 12.19 9.84
N THR A 475 37.76 12.97 8.89
CA THR A 475 36.97 13.62 7.85
C THR A 475 37.27 13.02 6.48
N GLY A 476 36.25 12.96 5.62
CA GLY A 476 36.35 12.63 4.21
C GLY A 476 35.74 13.72 3.33
N GLU A 477 35.89 13.58 2.02
CA GLU A 477 35.28 14.49 1.04
C GLU A 477 33.87 14.02 0.69
N ALA A 478 32.90 14.94 0.78
CA ALA A 478 31.55 14.71 0.29
C ALA A 478 31.45 15.12 -1.18
N PRO A 479 30.79 14.32 -2.05
CA PRO A 479 30.53 14.73 -3.42
C PRO A 479 29.68 16.02 -3.47
N PRO A 480 29.79 16.82 -4.55
CA PRO A 480 28.94 17.98 -4.74
C PRO A 480 27.46 17.57 -4.65
N SER A 481 26.68 18.27 -3.83
CA SER A 481 25.23 18.06 -3.75
C SER A 481 24.61 18.23 -5.14
N ALA A 482 23.61 17.41 -5.51
CA ALA A 482 22.86 17.57 -6.76
C ALA A 482 22.17 18.95 -6.91
N HIS A 483 21.99 19.68 -5.81
CA HIS A 483 21.47 21.05 -5.77
C HIS A 483 22.56 22.13 -5.69
N ARG A 484 23.84 21.75 -5.64
CA ARG A 484 24.98 22.66 -5.78
C ARG A 484 25.46 22.66 -7.22
N ASN A 485 26.03 23.79 -7.62
CA ASN A 485 26.74 23.92 -8.89
C ASN A 485 27.81 22.81 -8.98
N GLN A 486 27.92 22.13 -10.13
CA GLN A 486 28.89 21.04 -10.31
C GLN A 486 30.35 21.50 -10.11
N ASP A 487 30.59 22.82 -10.28
CA ASP A 487 31.88 23.47 -10.06
C ASP A 487 32.16 23.86 -8.59
N ALA A 488 31.26 23.55 -7.65
CA ALA A 488 31.48 23.86 -6.24
C ALA A 488 32.55 22.95 -5.64
N PRO A 489 33.50 23.48 -4.82
CA PRO A 489 34.54 22.67 -4.23
C PRO A 489 33.97 21.57 -3.32
N PRO A 490 34.65 20.40 -3.24
CA PRO A 490 34.27 19.31 -2.33
C PRO A 490 34.14 19.81 -0.89
N VAL A 491 33.16 19.30 -0.16
CA VAL A 491 32.95 19.68 1.24
C VAL A 491 33.53 18.60 2.13
N THR A 492 34.50 18.98 2.96
CA THR A 492 35.03 18.10 4.01
C THR A 492 33.97 17.87 5.09
N LYS A 493 33.65 16.61 5.37
CA LYS A 493 32.69 16.20 6.40
C LYS A 493 33.24 15.03 7.22
N PRO A 494 32.87 14.89 8.51
CA PRO A 494 33.17 13.69 9.27
C PRO A 494 32.71 12.42 8.56
N VAL A 495 33.56 11.39 8.53
CA VAL A 495 33.29 10.12 7.81
C VAL A 495 32.00 9.46 8.30
N VAL A 496 31.71 9.54 9.60
CA VAL A 496 30.45 9.04 10.19
C VAL A 496 29.19 9.59 9.51
N ILE A 497 29.23 10.82 8.99
CA ILE A 497 28.09 11.44 8.31
C ILE A 497 27.96 10.90 6.89
N LEU A 498 29.09 10.71 6.20
CA LEU A 498 29.11 10.14 4.86
C LEU A 498 28.57 8.71 4.88
N ASP A 499 29.06 7.91 5.83
CA ASP A 499 28.65 6.51 6.02
C ASP A 499 27.19 6.39 6.46
N TYR A 500 26.72 7.26 7.38
CA TYR A 500 25.31 7.29 7.78
C TYR A 500 24.38 7.60 6.60
N ASN A 501 24.68 8.64 5.82
CA ASN A 501 23.83 9.02 4.68
C ASN A 501 23.85 7.98 3.55
N ALA A 502 24.89 7.15 3.47
CA ALA A 502 24.96 6.08 2.48
C ALA A 502 24.07 4.87 2.84
N ASN A 503 23.80 4.65 4.13
CA ASN A 503 23.25 3.38 4.61
C ASN A 503 21.93 3.48 5.41
N MET A 504 21.52 4.68 5.83
CA MET A 504 20.30 4.85 6.63
C MET A 504 19.00 4.63 5.82
N ASP A 505 19.04 4.82 4.50
CA ASP A 505 17.85 4.94 3.65
C ASP A 505 17.22 3.59 3.27
N GLY A 506 17.64 2.45 3.85
CA GLY A 506 17.14 1.12 3.46
C GLY A 506 15.62 0.95 3.66
N VAL A 507 15.04 1.52 4.72
CA VAL A 507 13.58 1.52 4.92
C VAL A 507 12.87 2.49 3.96
N ASP A 508 13.48 3.61 3.62
CA ASP A 508 12.93 4.55 2.62
C ASP A 508 12.96 3.93 1.21
N ASN A 509 14.02 3.17 0.88
CA ASN A 509 14.11 2.35 -0.34
C ASN A 509 13.01 1.29 -0.38
N PHE A 510 12.73 0.63 0.75
CA PHE A 510 11.61 -0.29 0.90
C PHE A 510 10.26 0.41 0.63
N ASP A 511 10.00 1.53 1.30
CA ASP A 511 8.76 2.31 1.13
C ASP A 511 8.59 2.80 -0.32
N GLN A 512 9.67 3.21 -0.97
CA GLN A 512 9.66 3.60 -2.37
C GLN A 512 9.27 2.41 -3.28
N ASN A 513 9.86 1.23 -3.08
CA ASN A 513 9.53 0.04 -3.84
C ASN A 513 8.06 -0.41 -3.65
N LEU A 514 7.50 -0.21 -2.45
CA LEU A 514 6.08 -0.43 -2.16
C LEU A 514 5.15 0.64 -2.77
N GLY A 515 5.66 1.84 -3.03
CA GLY A 515 4.91 2.89 -3.71
C GLY A 515 4.58 2.54 -5.16
N TYR A 516 5.50 1.85 -5.84
CA TYR A 516 5.34 1.47 -7.24
C TYR A 516 4.32 0.34 -7.43
N TYR A 517 3.44 0.51 -8.41
CA TYR A 517 2.44 -0.48 -8.83
C TYR A 517 1.61 -1.06 -7.67
N SER A 518 1.31 -0.22 -6.69
CA SER A 518 0.49 -0.60 -5.55
C SER A 518 -0.97 -0.78 -5.96
N PHE A 519 -1.57 -1.89 -5.51
CA PHE A 519 -2.97 -2.21 -5.74
C PHE A 519 -3.86 -1.88 -4.53
N TYR A 520 -3.45 -0.91 -3.73
CA TYR A 520 -4.22 -0.36 -2.62
C TYR A 520 -5.61 0.14 -3.05
N ARG A 521 -6.66 -0.49 -2.50
CA ARG A 521 -8.05 -0.04 -2.64
C ARG A 521 -8.54 0.62 -1.37
N LYS A 522 -9.49 1.54 -1.53
CA LYS A 522 -10.33 1.99 -0.41
C LYS A 522 -11.11 0.77 0.08
N THR A 523 -10.99 0.47 1.35
CA THR A 523 -11.68 -0.62 2.05
C THR A 523 -12.08 -0.10 3.41
N VAL A 524 -13.20 -0.57 3.94
CA VAL A 524 -13.66 -0.25 5.29
C VAL A 524 -13.02 -1.12 6.37
N LYS A 525 -12.47 -2.29 6.00
CA LYS A 525 -11.85 -3.24 6.95
C LYS A 525 -10.34 -3.06 6.96
N TRP A 526 -9.78 -2.63 8.10
CA TRP A 526 -8.35 -2.34 8.27
C TRP A 526 -7.48 -3.56 7.97
N TRP A 527 -7.93 -4.75 8.36
CA TRP A 527 -7.14 -5.96 8.22
C TRP A 527 -7.02 -6.41 6.76
N LYS A 528 -8.03 -6.14 5.91
CA LYS A 528 -7.92 -6.38 4.46
C LYS A 528 -6.89 -5.45 3.83
N ARG A 529 -6.86 -4.19 4.27
CA ARG A 529 -5.83 -3.23 3.85
C ARG A 529 -4.43 -3.76 4.17
N MET A 530 -4.25 -4.28 5.39
CA MET A 530 -2.99 -4.86 5.84
C MET A 530 -2.65 -6.16 5.12
N ALA A 531 -3.61 -7.06 4.88
CA ALA A 531 -3.42 -8.28 4.11
C ALA A 531 -2.91 -8.00 2.68
N PHE A 532 -3.56 -7.09 1.95
CA PHE A 532 -3.10 -6.70 0.61
C PHE A 532 -1.75 -5.98 0.63
N HIS A 533 -1.45 -5.23 1.70
CA HIS A 533 -0.11 -4.67 1.91
C HIS A 533 0.94 -5.77 2.08
N LEU A 534 0.67 -6.81 2.88
CA LEU A 534 1.57 -7.95 3.06
C LEU A 534 1.78 -8.75 1.77
N ILE A 535 0.74 -8.95 0.96
CA ILE A 535 0.86 -9.56 -0.37
C ILE A 535 1.70 -8.67 -1.30
N HIS A 536 1.53 -7.35 -1.23
CA HIS A 536 2.33 -6.43 -2.03
C HIS A 536 3.81 -6.44 -1.60
N LEU A 537 4.05 -6.48 -0.29
CA LEU A 537 5.37 -6.61 0.31
C LEU A 537 6.05 -7.89 -0.16
N ALA A 538 5.35 -9.04 -0.15
CA ALA A 538 5.88 -10.30 -0.69
C ALA A 538 6.29 -10.19 -2.17
N LYS A 539 5.49 -9.51 -3.00
CA LYS A 539 5.84 -9.21 -4.41
C LYS A 539 7.10 -8.36 -4.52
N VAL A 540 7.24 -7.33 -3.69
CA VAL A 540 8.43 -6.46 -3.68
C VAL A 540 9.68 -7.23 -3.26
N GLN A 541 9.59 -8.03 -2.20
CA GLN A 541 10.70 -8.87 -1.74
C GLN A 541 11.13 -9.87 -2.82
N ALA A 542 10.17 -10.50 -3.50
CA ALA A 542 10.43 -11.38 -4.64
C ALA A 542 11.15 -10.67 -5.79
N TYR A 543 10.74 -9.43 -6.10
CA TYR A 543 11.40 -8.62 -7.13
C TYR A 543 12.83 -8.22 -6.74
N ILE A 544 13.08 -7.89 -5.47
CA ILE A 544 14.42 -7.57 -4.98
C ILE A 544 15.36 -8.77 -5.18
N LEU A 545 14.92 -9.98 -4.78
CA LEU A 545 15.71 -11.19 -4.98
C LEU A 545 15.91 -11.52 -6.45
N TYR A 546 14.87 -11.40 -7.28
CA TYR A 546 14.97 -11.58 -8.73
C TYR A 546 16.02 -10.66 -9.35
N LYS A 547 16.07 -9.38 -8.95
CA LYS A 547 17.08 -8.43 -9.42
C LYS A 547 18.51 -8.84 -9.06
N GLN A 548 18.70 -9.44 -7.89
CA GLN A 548 20.03 -9.86 -7.42
C GLN A 548 20.52 -11.11 -8.18
N GLN A 549 19.61 -12.02 -8.55
CA GLN A 549 19.99 -13.27 -9.21
C GLN A 549 20.09 -13.14 -10.74
N VAL A 550 19.34 -12.23 -11.36
CA VAL A 550 19.29 -12.12 -12.82
C VAL A 550 20.23 -11.02 -13.32
N ARG A 551 21.18 -11.39 -14.18
CA ARG A 551 22.19 -10.46 -14.76
C ARG A 551 21.61 -9.23 -15.47
N ARG A 552 20.46 -9.40 -16.13
CA ARG A 552 19.73 -8.32 -16.81
C ARG A 552 18.27 -8.36 -16.34
N PRO A 553 18.01 -7.84 -15.14
CA PRO A 553 16.69 -7.98 -14.55
C PRO A 553 15.69 -7.11 -15.29
N LYS A 554 14.48 -7.64 -15.44
CA LYS A 554 13.30 -6.89 -15.87
C LYS A 554 13.01 -5.72 -14.93
N THR A 555 12.34 -4.70 -15.44
CA THR A 555 11.76 -3.66 -14.59
C THR A 555 10.67 -4.25 -13.67
N GLN A 556 10.35 -3.56 -12.57
CA GLN A 556 9.28 -4.02 -11.66
C GLN A 556 7.91 -4.12 -12.37
N TYR A 557 7.68 -3.27 -13.38
CA TYR A 557 6.50 -3.33 -14.24
C TYR A 557 6.43 -4.65 -15.00
N GLU A 558 7.52 -5.01 -15.69
CA GLU A 558 7.62 -6.24 -16.48
C GLU A 558 7.60 -7.49 -15.61
N PHE A 559 8.30 -7.47 -14.47
CA PHE A 559 8.22 -8.54 -13.46
C PHE A 559 6.78 -8.75 -13.00
N THR A 560 6.07 -7.67 -12.66
CA THR A 560 4.67 -7.76 -12.21
C THR A 560 3.77 -8.28 -13.33
N LYS A 561 3.99 -7.85 -14.57
CA LYS A 561 3.22 -8.30 -15.74
C LYS A 561 3.42 -9.79 -16.01
N ASP A 562 4.64 -10.28 -15.90
CA ASP A 562 4.96 -11.70 -16.09
C ASP A 562 4.46 -12.56 -14.93
N LEU A 563 4.55 -12.07 -13.69
CA LEU A 563 3.93 -12.72 -12.53
C LEU A 563 2.41 -12.90 -12.75
N ILE A 564 1.71 -11.86 -13.21
CA ILE A 564 0.27 -11.94 -13.51
C ILE A 564 -0.02 -12.99 -14.58
N ARG A 565 0.80 -13.06 -15.65
CA ARG A 565 0.64 -14.07 -16.71
C ARG A 565 0.86 -15.48 -16.18
N GLN A 566 1.87 -15.68 -15.35
CA GLN A 566 2.21 -16.99 -14.77
C GLN A 566 1.17 -17.45 -13.74
N LEU A 567 0.61 -16.54 -12.94
CA LEU A 567 -0.55 -16.86 -12.08
C LEU A 567 -1.80 -17.29 -12.87
N LEU A 568 -1.88 -16.90 -14.15
CA LEU A 568 -3.00 -17.19 -15.05
C LEU A 568 -2.70 -18.29 -16.07
N SER A 569 -1.50 -18.92 -16.04
CA SER A 569 -1.06 -19.87 -17.08
C SER A 569 -2.01 -21.05 -17.24
N ASP A 570 -2.56 -21.53 -16.13
CA ASP A 570 -3.40 -22.73 -16.08
C ASP A 570 -4.88 -22.40 -16.26
N VAL A 571 -5.21 -21.13 -16.56
CA VAL A 571 -6.58 -20.66 -16.73
C VAL A 571 -6.86 -20.51 -18.22
N PRO A 572 -7.63 -21.42 -18.84
CA PRO A 572 -8.04 -21.22 -20.21
C PRO A 572 -8.84 -19.92 -20.27
N LEU A 573 -8.41 -18.98 -21.12
CA LEU A 573 -9.22 -17.83 -21.46
C LEU A 573 -10.56 -18.37 -21.93
N LYS A 574 -11.64 -17.98 -21.25
CA LYS A 574 -12.98 -18.21 -21.75
C LYS A 574 -13.13 -17.34 -22.98
N VAL A 575 -12.66 -17.83 -24.14
CA VAL A 575 -13.11 -17.32 -25.43
C VAL A 575 -14.62 -17.40 -25.34
N LYS A 576 -15.29 -16.26 -25.29
CA LYS A 576 -16.76 -16.17 -25.17
C LYS A 576 -17.39 -16.65 -26.47
N ILE A 577 -17.26 -17.94 -26.75
CA ILE A 577 -18.19 -18.66 -27.61
C ILE A 577 -19.36 -18.95 -26.69
N ASN A 578 -20.41 -18.12 -26.77
CA ASN A 578 -21.78 -18.33 -26.29
C ASN A 578 -22.31 -17.30 -25.29
N GLY A 579 -23.09 -16.36 -25.84
CA GLY A 579 -24.14 -15.59 -25.20
C GLY A 579 -24.88 -14.78 -26.28
N PRO A 580 -26.22 -14.62 -26.25
CA PRO A 580 -26.91 -13.85 -27.28
C PRO A 580 -26.58 -12.35 -27.19
N LYS A 581 -26.02 -11.82 -28.30
CA LYS A 581 -26.16 -10.48 -28.87
C LYS A 581 -26.07 -9.27 -27.92
N ARG A 582 -24.83 -8.88 -27.59
CA ARG A 582 -24.52 -7.45 -27.66
C ARG A 582 -24.04 -7.19 -29.08
N ASP A 583 -24.54 -6.13 -29.70
CA ASP A 583 -24.01 -5.69 -30.99
C ASP A 583 -22.50 -5.44 -30.82
N ALA A 584 -21.72 -5.86 -31.82
CA ALA A 584 -20.31 -5.49 -31.86
C ALA A 584 -20.21 -3.94 -31.78
N PRO A 585 -19.16 -3.38 -31.16
CA PRO A 585 -18.94 -1.94 -31.15
C PRO A 585 -19.16 -1.35 -32.55
N VAL A 586 -19.89 -0.24 -32.65
CA VAL A 586 -20.35 0.32 -33.94
C VAL A 586 -19.19 0.52 -34.92
N ALA A 587 -18.03 0.97 -34.42
CA ALA A 587 -16.81 1.09 -35.21
C ALA A 587 -16.39 -0.27 -35.80
N GLU A 588 -16.18 -1.30 -34.98
CA GLU A 588 -15.77 -2.63 -35.44
C GLU A 588 -16.78 -3.25 -36.41
N ARG A 589 -18.08 -3.11 -36.14
CA ARG A 589 -19.14 -3.63 -37.01
C ARG A 589 -19.14 -3.02 -38.41
N LEU A 590 -18.86 -1.72 -38.52
CA LEU A 590 -18.91 -0.98 -39.78
C LEU A 590 -17.58 -0.95 -40.54
N THR A 591 -16.44 -1.05 -39.84
CA THR A 591 -15.12 -0.86 -40.44
C THR A 591 -14.28 -2.14 -40.54
N ALA A 592 -14.57 -3.18 -39.76
CA ALA A 592 -13.80 -4.43 -39.82
C ALA A 592 -14.19 -5.30 -41.03
N ARG A 593 -13.29 -6.23 -41.39
CA ARG A 593 -13.51 -7.18 -42.50
C ARG A 593 -14.33 -8.38 -42.03
N HIS A 594 -15.64 -8.31 -42.15
CA HIS A 594 -16.56 -9.37 -41.75
C HIS A 594 -16.75 -10.44 -42.82
N PHE A 595 -16.69 -11.71 -42.42
CA PHE A 595 -16.93 -12.86 -43.29
C PHE A 595 -18.06 -13.74 -42.75
N SER A 596 -18.92 -14.24 -43.64
CA SER A 596 -19.95 -15.20 -43.28
C SER A 596 -19.35 -16.60 -43.16
N CYS A 597 -19.60 -17.28 -42.05
CA CYS A 597 -19.23 -18.68 -41.85
C CYS A 597 -20.44 -19.48 -41.35
N HIS A 598 -20.30 -20.81 -41.29
CA HIS A 598 -21.30 -21.68 -40.69
C HIS A 598 -21.24 -21.61 -39.16
N ILE A 599 -22.40 -21.74 -38.51
CA ILE A 599 -22.47 -21.85 -37.06
C ILE A 599 -21.74 -23.15 -36.65
N PRO A 600 -20.74 -23.09 -35.74
CA PRO A 600 -20.00 -24.26 -35.31
C PRO A 600 -20.92 -25.34 -34.74
N ALA A 601 -20.67 -26.60 -35.11
CA ALA A 601 -21.41 -27.75 -34.60
C ALA A 601 -21.28 -27.85 -33.06
N THR A 602 -22.34 -28.35 -32.42
CA THR A 602 -22.34 -28.67 -31.00
C THR A 602 -22.41 -30.19 -30.82
N GLU A 603 -22.03 -30.70 -29.65
CA GLU A 603 -22.14 -32.14 -29.33
C GLU A 603 -23.54 -32.71 -29.61
N SER A 604 -24.57 -31.87 -29.48
CA SER A 604 -25.98 -32.23 -29.71
C SER A 604 -26.50 -32.00 -31.12
N LYS A 605 -25.83 -31.21 -31.98
CA LYS A 605 -26.32 -30.84 -33.31
C LYS A 605 -25.18 -30.63 -34.30
N ALA A 606 -25.13 -31.50 -35.32
CA ALA A 606 -24.16 -31.40 -36.43
C ALA A 606 -24.37 -30.16 -37.32
N TYR A 607 -25.63 -29.73 -37.51
CA TYR A 607 -25.99 -28.56 -38.32
C TYR A 607 -26.86 -27.58 -37.53
N PRO A 608 -26.27 -26.84 -36.58
CA PRO A 608 -27.04 -25.95 -35.73
C PRO A 608 -27.61 -24.77 -36.53
N GLN A 609 -28.84 -24.40 -36.20
CA GLN A 609 -29.54 -23.24 -36.72
C GLN A 609 -29.85 -22.29 -35.57
N ARG A 610 -29.70 -20.97 -35.82
CA ARG A 610 -30.03 -19.90 -34.88
C ARG A 610 -30.92 -18.88 -35.57
N LEU A 611 -31.73 -18.15 -34.82
CA LEU A 611 -32.56 -17.07 -35.37
C LEU A 611 -31.69 -15.95 -35.96
N CYS A 612 -32.07 -15.47 -37.15
CA CYS A 612 -31.44 -14.32 -37.77
C CYS A 612 -31.69 -13.05 -36.93
N HIS A 613 -30.61 -12.37 -36.55
CA HIS A 613 -30.66 -11.13 -35.78
C HIS A 613 -31.41 -10.02 -36.49
N VAL A 614 -31.05 -9.74 -37.73
CA VAL A 614 -31.63 -8.65 -38.52
C VAL A 614 -33.12 -8.91 -38.81
N CYS A 615 -33.50 -10.13 -39.17
CA CYS A 615 -34.91 -10.47 -39.42
C CYS A 615 -35.81 -10.28 -38.19
N SER A 616 -35.26 -10.42 -36.98
CA SER A 616 -36.04 -10.26 -35.75
C SER A 616 -36.55 -8.83 -35.51
N PHE A 617 -35.99 -7.84 -36.22
CA PHE A 617 -36.36 -6.42 -36.13
C PHE A 617 -37.31 -5.95 -37.24
N ARG A 618 -37.73 -6.82 -38.16
CA ARG A 618 -38.67 -6.47 -39.24
C ARG A 618 -40.07 -6.17 -38.69
N ASP A 619 -40.78 -5.27 -39.37
CA ASP A 619 -42.07 -4.73 -38.91
C ASP A 619 -43.15 -5.83 -38.75
N PRO A 620 -43.68 -6.01 -37.53
CA PRO A 620 -44.73 -6.98 -37.25
C PRO A 620 -46.05 -6.82 -38.00
N GLN A 621 -46.40 -5.59 -38.38
CA GLN A 621 -47.67 -5.25 -39.00
C GLN A 621 -47.61 -5.41 -40.53
N LYS A 622 -46.41 -5.37 -41.11
CA LYS A 622 -46.20 -5.47 -42.57
C LYS A 622 -45.74 -6.84 -43.03
N GLU A 623 -45.24 -7.71 -42.14
CA GLU A 623 -44.74 -9.05 -42.52
C GLU A 623 -45.39 -10.22 -41.77
N ALA A 624 -45.58 -11.32 -42.50
CA ALA A 624 -45.97 -12.60 -41.93
C ALA A 624 -44.93 -13.12 -40.90
N ARG A 625 -45.41 -13.83 -39.88
CA ARG A 625 -44.60 -14.29 -38.73
C ARG A 625 -43.38 -15.15 -39.15
N TYR A 626 -43.47 -15.88 -40.26
CA TYR A 626 -42.41 -16.77 -40.73
C TYR A 626 -41.19 -16.03 -41.32
N LEU A 627 -41.36 -14.80 -41.82
CA LEU A 627 -40.26 -13.96 -42.33
C LEU A 627 -39.43 -13.33 -41.20
N ARG A 628 -40.08 -13.08 -40.05
CA ARG A 628 -39.48 -12.50 -38.84
C ARG A 628 -38.73 -13.49 -37.95
N LYS A 629 -39.08 -14.78 -38.05
CA LYS A 629 -38.42 -15.88 -37.32
C LYS A 629 -37.59 -16.77 -38.24
N LYS A 630 -36.90 -16.16 -39.20
CA LYS A 630 -36.04 -16.90 -40.11
C LYS A 630 -34.83 -17.46 -39.37
N GLU A 631 -34.69 -18.78 -39.40
CA GLU A 631 -33.50 -19.45 -38.90
C GLU A 631 -32.42 -19.49 -39.99
N THR A 632 -31.16 -19.46 -39.55
CA THR A 632 -30.00 -19.44 -40.43
C THR A 632 -28.91 -20.35 -39.87
N ARG A 633 -28.14 -20.95 -40.78
CA ARG A 633 -26.91 -21.70 -40.48
C ARG A 633 -25.67 -20.82 -40.53
N TYR A 634 -25.84 -19.54 -40.86
CA TYR A 634 -24.73 -18.61 -41.07
C TYR A 634 -24.60 -17.64 -39.91
N MET A 635 -23.37 -17.30 -39.58
CA MET A 635 -23.01 -16.27 -38.63
C MET A 635 -21.81 -15.46 -39.12
N CYS A 636 -21.63 -14.27 -38.56
CA CYS A 636 -20.34 -13.61 -38.60
C CYS A 636 -19.51 -14.10 -37.43
N GLU A 637 -18.32 -14.66 -37.70
CA GLU A 637 -17.42 -15.15 -36.65
C GLU A 637 -16.97 -14.03 -35.73
N GLN A 638 -16.55 -12.90 -36.31
CA GLN A 638 -16.03 -11.73 -35.60
C GLN A 638 -17.09 -11.09 -34.69
N CYS A 639 -18.31 -10.86 -35.19
CA CYS A 639 -19.40 -10.32 -34.38
C CYS A 639 -20.13 -11.36 -33.52
N ASN A 640 -19.90 -12.66 -33.75
CA ASN A 640 -20.63 -13.78 -33.14
C ASN A 640 -22.17 -13.65 -33.25
N ILE A 641 -22.66 -13.18 -34.40
CA ILE A 641 -24.10 -12.93 -34.64
C ILE A 641 -24.60 -13.75 -35.82
N SER A 642 -25.70 -14.48 -35.59
CA SER A 642 -26.39 -15.28 -36.61
C SER A 642 -27.25 -14.40 -37.52
N MET A 643 -27.02 -14.52 -38.84
CA MET A 643 -27.69 -13.71 -39.86
C MET A 643 -27.97 -14.52 -41.13
N CYS A 644 -28.97 -14.14 -41.90
CA CYS A 644 -29.09 -14.66 -43.26
C CYS A 644 -27.91 -14.16 -44.11
N TYR A 645 -27.45 -15.00 -45.04
CA TYR A 645 -26.34 -14.68 -45.95
C TYR A 645 -26.60 -13.36 -46.70
N GLU A 646 -27.78 -13.21 -47.29
CA GLU A 646 -28.23 -11.97 -47.94
C GLU A 646 -29.73 -11.75 -47.66
N PRO A 647 -30.22 -10.50 -47.48
CA PRO A 647 -29.49 -9.22 -47.37
C PRO A 647 -28.98 -8.89 -45.96
N CYS A 648 -29.33 -9.71 -44.96
CA CYS A 648 -29.09 -9.42 -43.55
C CYS A 648 -27.61 -9.21 -43.21
N PHE A 649 -26.70 -9.98 -43.81
CA PHE A 649 -25.27 -9.83 -43.57
C PHE A 649 -24.75 -8.44 -43.97
N LYS A 650 -25.18 -7.96 -45.14
CA LYS A 650 -24.84 -6.63 -45.64
C LYS A 650 -25.45 -5.54 -44.76
N ILE A 651 -26.74 -5.64 -44.44
CA ILE A 651 -27.44 -4.64 -43.61
C ILE A 651 -26.74 -4.48 -42.26
N TYR A 652 -26.40 -5.59 -41.60
CA TYR A 652 -25.76 -5.56 -40.29
C TYR A 652 -24.34 -4.98 -40.30
N HIS A 653 -23.56 -5.11 -41.37
CA HIS A 653 -22.18 -4.61 -41.40
C HIS A 653 -22.00 -3.26 -42.12
N THR A 654 -23.05 -2.72 -42.75
CA THR A 654 -22.94 -1.50 -43.57
C THR A 654 -23.85 -0.35 -43.13
N LYS A 655 -24.86 -0.61 -42.29
CA LYS A 655 -25.82 0.43 -41.86
C LYS A 655 -25.59 0.82 -40.42
N GLU A 656 -25.39 2.10 -40.15
CA GLU A 656 -25.24 2.60 -38.78
C GLU A 656 -26.44 2.22 -37.92
N ASP A 657 -27.65 2.54 -38.37
CA ASP A 657 -28.89 2.00 -37.81
C ASP A 657 -29.42 0.82 -38.63
N TYR A 658 -28.85 -0.35 -38.39
CA TYR A 658 -29.29 -1.58 -39.06
C TYR A 658 -30.70 -2.01 -38.65
N LYS A 659 -31.23 -1.54 -37.51
CA LYS A 659 -32.57 -1.91 -37.02
C LYS A 659 -33.63 -1.16 -37.81
N GLU A 660 -33.45 0.13 -38.04
CA GLU A 660 -34.30 0.91 -38.94
C GLU A 660 -34.16 0.42 -40.39
N ALA A 661 -32.93 0.13 -40.84
CA ALA A 661 -32.73 -0.46 -42.16
C ALA A 661 -33.41 -1.83 -42.32
N ALA A 662 -33.47 -2.64 -41.25
CA ALA A 662 -34.19 -3.91 -41.26
C ALA A 662 -35.70 -3.73 -41.36
N LYS A 663 -36.26 -2.68 -40.75
CA LYS A 663 -37.70 -2.33 -40.86
C LYS A 663 -38.06 -1.83 -42.27
N LEU A 664 -37.14 -1.14 -42.93
CA LEU A 664 -37.32 -0.52 -44.25
C LEU A 664 -36.93 -1.41 -45.44
N ALA A 665 -36.25 -2.54 -45.20
CA ALA A 665 -35.83 -3.48 -46.25
C ALA A 665 -37.03 -4.25 -46.83
N LEU A 666 -37.84 -3.54 -47.61
CA LEU A 666 -39.10 -4.02 -48.21
C LEU A 666 -39.03 -4.18 -49.74
N ASN A 667 -38.02 -3.66 -50.44
CA ASN A 667 -38.06 -3.55 -51.91
C ASN A 667 -36.80 -4.06 -52.63
N LEU A 668 -36.38 -5.29 -52.36
CA LEU A 668 -35.55 -6.03 -53.32
C LEU A 668 -36.34 -7.25 -53.75
N GLU A 669 -37.23 -7.01 -54.72
CA GLU A 669 -37.85 -8.06 -55.53
C GLU A 669 -36.74 -8.93 -56.14
N PHE A 670 -36.91 -10.25 -56.04
CA PHE A 670 -36.22 -11.22 -56.87
C PHE A 670 -36.89 -11.30 -58.23
#